data_AF-Q13CE0-F1
#
_entry.id   AF-Q13CE0-F1
#
_cell.length_a   1.000
_cell.length_b   1.000
_cell.length_c   1.000
_cell.angle_alpha   90.00
_cell.angle_beta   90.00
_cell.angle_gamma   90.00
#
_symmetry.space_group_name_H-M   'P 1'
#
loop_
_entity.id
_entity.type
_entity.pdbx_description
1 polymer ?
#
loop_
_entity_poly.entity_id
_entity_poly.type
_entity_poly.pdbx_seq_one_letter_code
_entity_poly.pdbx_strand_id
1 'polypeptide(L)'
;MFERLGPIGAKIGAAILAVVMSSGLAFADGKRVAMVVGNSTYQNVPQLPNPSRDANAVAQMFKSAGFDVTLVVNVGNLDFKRAIRKFEADADQADIAVIYYAGHGIEISGSNYLIPVDARLASDRDAEDEAIPLDRMVSSADGAQRLRVVILDACRDNPFTVRMRRERKVANRAVSSGLGKVEPTSTDTLIAYAAKAGSTAEDGQGEHSPFTSAILKNLTVPGLDIRLAFGRVRDEVMKSTGNKQEPFVYGSLGGGNVSLVAAPAVTQEAHANDVKADYDLVAKIGSRRAWEVFLSTYKTGFYADLARAQIASLTDQAPKSEPSSAAGNVKTAAVEPSTMAPGREANSKEALDWDRVKDSNDISALQKFIKRYPDSPLSITAQTRVDLLQRIARERDDRARAERDAAAKAAELAKQQAAQKKVEEAAVRKREDDERRAQKAEADAKAKADEAERKAAEAKRKAEDADRQKTAAEAAALRAESERRTRLAEDERRKAAEATIQETVCKDQQAKFDDLNGKSSATSALDDMKTFAKSITCSRLQPMVATAIDRLKLEADKRAAAMPNSPQLVRSAQSELARIGCLTEKPNGELGAATKSALSRYLSIKGRSSDDASVTEDLVSDLGKQSGRVCPIECKSGQIAKGDSCIASEKPDEPKAATRRPRDDDADEPAARRKPARREAQQERRPSRPEPRARQQASSRPSGGGHGGGAAMIGVGF
;
A
#
# COMPACT_ATOMS: atom_id res chain seq x y z
N MET A 1 -22.65 102.99 -14.47
CA MET A 1 -22.54 101.85 -15.41
C MET A 1 -21.09 101.81 -15.88
N PHE A 2 -20.51 100.62 -16.05
CA PHE A 2 -19.07 100.35 -15.94
C PHE A 2 -18.51 100.53 -14.52
N GLU A 3 -18.06 99.42 -13.93
CA GLU A 3 -16.74 99.26 -13.27
C GLU A 3 -16.63 97.83 -12.72
N ARG A 4 -15.73 97.02 -13.29
CA ARG A 4 -15.04 95.84 -12.70
C ARG A 4 -14.26 95.10 -13.78
N LEU A 5 -12.93 95.12 -13.66
CA LEU A 5 -12.02 94.35 -14.51
C LEU A 5 -10.89 93.79 -13.65
N GLY A 6 -10.63 92.48 -13.79
CA GLY A 6 -9.66 91.73 -12.99
C GLY A 6 -10.20 91.21 -11.64
N PRO A 7 -9.62 90.13 -11.06
CA PRO A 7 -8.49 89.33 -11.54
C PRO A 7 -8.86 87.85 -11.75
N ILE A 8 -9.38 87.47 -12.93
CA ILE A 8 -9.74 86.06 -13.23
C ILE A 8 -8.53 85.27 -13.78
N GLY A 9 -7.69 85.88 -14.62
CA GLY A 9 -6.58 85.16 -15.29
C GLY A 9 -5.56 84.52 -14.33
N ALA A 10 -5.30 85.14 -13.18
CA ALA A 10 -4.33 84.63 -12.20
C ALA A 10 -4.71 83.27 -11.58
N LYS A 11 -6.01 82.96 -11.49
CA LYS A 11 -6.47 81.68 -10.87
C LYS A 11 -6.50 80.51 -11.87
N ILE A 12 -6.66 80.78 -13.16
CA ILE A 12 -6.68 79.73 -14.20
C ILE A 12 -5.25 79.25 -14.50
N GLY A 13 -4.28 80.17 -14.60
CA GLY A 13 -2.86 79.81 -14.77
C GLY A 13 -2.30 78.96 -13.62
N ALA A 14 -2.64 79.31 -12.37
CA ALA A 14 -2.23 78.54 -11.20
C ALA A 14 -2.84 77.13 -11.15
N ALA A 15 -4.11 76.97 -11.54
CA ALA A 15 -4.77 75.66 -11.60
C ALA A 15 -4.12 74.72 -12.64
N ILE A 16 -3.79 75.23 -13.82
CA ILE A 16 -3.15 74.44 -14.89
C ILE A 16 -1.72 74.06 -14.50
N LEU A 17 -0.96 74.95 -13.87
CA LEU A 17 0.41 74.65 -13.42
C LEU A 17 0.46 73.66 -12.24
N ALA A 18 -0.54 73.67 -11.36
CA ALA A 18 -0.65 72.73 -10.23
C ALA A 18 -0.97 71.29 -10.68
N VAL A 19 -1.82 71.12 -11.69
CA VAL A 19 -2.22 69.79 -12.19
C VAL A 19 -1.06 69.06 -12.88
N VAL A 20 -0.13 69.77 -13.53
CA VAL A 20 1.04 69.16 -14.19
C VAL A 20 2.08 68.63 -13.19
N MET A 21 2.11 69.14 -11.95
CA MET A 21 3.05 68.73 -10.89
C MET A 21 2.52 67.59 -9.99
N SER A 22 1.32 67.05 -10.25
CA SER A 22 0.75 65.92 -9.50
C SER A 22 0.67 64.62 -10.29
N SER A 23 1.24 64.57 -11.50
CA SER A 23 1.61 63.33 -12.18
C SER A 23 2.81 62.70 -11.48
N GLY A 24 2.60 62.18 -10.27
CA GLY A 24 3.55 61.29 -9.63
C GLY A 24 3.85 60.13 -10.58
N LEU A 25 5.12 59.74 -10.66
CA LEU A 25 5.55 58.58 -11.44
C LEU A 25 4.94 57.32 -10.83
N ALA A 26 3.73 56.99 -11.27
CA ALA A 26 3.17 55.67 -11.17
C ALA A 26 4.08 54.76 -12.01
N PHE A 27 5.09 54.20 -11.36
CA PHE A 27 5.86 53.10 -11.91
C PHE A 27 4.85 52.05 -12.39
N ALA A 28 4.83 51.77 -13.70
CA ALA A 28 4.10 50.65 -14.28
C ALA A 28 4.86 49.35 -13.96
N ASP A 29 5.04 49.15 -12.66
CA ASP A 29 5.62 47.98 -12.03
C ASP A 29 4.52 46.92 -11.94
N GLY A 30 4.85 45.67 -12.29
CA GLY A 30 3.85 44.66 -12.61
C GLY A 30 2.86 44.36 -11.49
N LYS A 31 1.67 43.83 -11.83
CA LYS A 31 0.68 43.43 -10.81
C LYS A 31 1.26 42.26 -9.99
N ARG A 32 1.71 42.54 -8.77
CA ARG A 32 2.32 41.56 -7.86
C ARG A 32 1.34 41.17 -6.76
N VAL A 33 1.10 39.87 -6.59
CA VAL A 33 0.18 39.35 -5.55
C VAL A 33 0.84 38.27 -4.71
N ALA A 34 0.49 38.22 -3.43
CA ALA A 34 0.90 37.16 -2.52
C ALA A 34 -0.24 36.64 -1.64
N MET A 35 -0.33 35.32 -1.47
CA MET A 35 -1.12 34.68 -0.42
C MET A 35 -0.18 34.08 0.62
N VAL A 36 -0.38 34.46 1.88
CA VAL A 36 0.51 34.10 2.99
C VAL A 36 -0.33 33.42 4.06
N VAL A 37 -0.05 32.15 4.34
CA VAL A 37 -0.83 31.30 5.25
C VAL A 37 0.05 30.81 6.40
N GLY A 38 -0.43 30.93 7.63
CA GLY A 38 0.26 30.44 8.83
C GLY A 38 -0.67 29.71 9.78
N ASN A 39 -0.47 28.40 9.96
CA ASN A 39 -1.29 27.56 10.83
C ASN A 39 -0.49 27.09 12.06
N SER A 40 -0.94 27.54 13.24
CA SER A 40 -0.35 27.24 14.55
C SER A 40 -1.33 26.48 15.47
N THR A 41 -2.56 26.98 15.61
CA THR A 41 -3.51 26.56 16.66
C THR A 41 -4.35 25.35 16.22
N TYR A 42 -3.67 24.28 15.84
CA TYR A 42 -4.31 23.00 15.49
C TYR A 42 -5.20 22.48 16.63
N GLN A 43 -6.36 21.93 16.27
CA GLN A 43 -7.35 21.39 17.21
C GLN A 43 -7.08 19.93 17.59
N ASN A 44 -6.60 19.12 16.63
CA ASN A 44 -6.54 17.66 16.75
C ASN A 44 -5.12 17.08 16.87
N VAL A 45 -4.09 17.92 16.74
CA VAL A 45 -2.65 17.56 16.75
C VAL A 45 -1.83 18.65 17.46
N PRO A 46 -0.56 18.41 17.84
CA PRO A 46 0.27 19.41 18.50
C PRO A 46 0.35 20.75 17.73
N GLN A 47 0.28 21.84 18.48
CA GLN A 47 0.30 23.20 17.97
C GLN A 47 1.73 23.66 17.67
N LEU A 48 1.91 24.43 16.59
CA LEU A 48 3.21 24.94 16.16
C LEU A 48 3.36 26.42 16.58
N PRO A 49 4.38 26.81 17.35
CA PRO A 49 4.46 28.14 17.95
C PRO A 49 4.81 29.26 16.95
N ASN A 50 5.52 28.93 15.86
CA ASN A 50 6.13 29.90 14.95
C ASN A 50 5.30 30.26 13.70
N PRO A 51 4.58 29.34 13.01
CA PRO A 51 3.90 29.63 11.74
C PRO A 51 3.00 30.87 11.69
N SER A 52 2.29 31.20 12.78
CA SER A 52 1.49 32.44 12.85
C SER A 52 2.35 33.71 12.88
N ARG A 53 3.52 33.68 13.56
CA ARG A 53 4.50 34.78 13.55
C ARG A 53 5.19 34.88 12.20
N ASP A 54 5.63 33.74 11.67
CA ASP A 54 6.31 33.64 10.38
C ASP A 54 5.47 34.22 9.24
N ALA A 55 4.20 33.80 9.14
CA ALA A 55 3.26 34.35 8.16
C ALA A 55 3.00 35.86 8.33
N ASN A 56 2.97 36.39 9.57
CA ASN A 56 2.83 37.83 9.79
C ASN A 56 4.07 38.61 9.29
N ALA A 57 5.28 38.15 9.61
CA ALA A 57 6.51 38.80 9.18
C ALA A 57 6.70 38.72 7.65
N VAL A 58 6.44 37.55 7.05
CA VAL A 58 6.51 37.35 5.60
C VAL A 58 5.46 38.20 4.86
N ALA A 59 4.25 38.35 5.41
CA ALA A 59 3.25 39.26 4.84
C ALA A 59 3.67 40.74 4.93
N GLN A 60 4.32 41.17 6.02
CA GLN A 60 4.87 42.53 6.13
C GLN A 60 6.02 42.76 5.15
N MET A 61 6.91 41.78 4.97
CA MET A 61 7.97 41.80 3.96
C MET A 61 7.40 41.95 2.54
N PHE A 62 6.41 41.14 2.15
CA PHE A 62 5.80 41.25 0.81
C PHE A 62 5.03 42.56 0.59
N LYS A 63 4.32 43.07 1.60
CA LYS A 63 3.69 44.41 1.54
C LYS A 63 4.73 45.51 1.35
N SER A 64 5.86 45.43 2.05
CA SER A 64 6.98 46.38 1.92
C SER A 64 7.68 46.30 0.55
N ALA A 65 7.60 45.13 -0.10
CA ALA A 65 8.07 44.88 -1.47
C ALA A 65 7.06 45.27 -2.56
N GLY A 66 5.91 45.86 -2.21
CA GLY A 66 4.90 46.29 -3.19
C GLY A 66 4.15 45.13 -3.85
N PHE A 67 3.77 44.11 -3.06
CA PHE A 67 2.78 43.10 -3.41
C PHE A 67 1.43 43.45 -2.75
N ASP A 68 0.31 43.14 -3.40
CA ASP A 68 -0.97 42.98 -2.69
C ASP A 68 -0.96 41.64 -1.94
N VAL A 69 -1.32 41.63 -0.65
CA VAL A 69 -1.06 40.48 0.23
C VAL A 69 -2.30 40.05 1.01
N THR A 70 -2.85 38.90 0.62
CA THR A 70 -3.87 38.16 1.38
C THR A 70 -3.18 37.30 2.44
N LEU A 71 -3.13 37.82 3.68
CA LEU A 71 -2.68 37.08 4.87
C LEU A 71 -3.86 36.31 5.50
N VAL A 72 -3.66 35.03 5.79
CA VAL A 72 -4.63 34.18 6.48
C VAL A 72 -3.93 33.37 7.57
N VAL A 73 -4.47 33.36 8.79
CA VAL A 73 -3.80 32.77 9.97
C VAL A 73 -4.77 31.85 10.70
N ASN A 74 -4.30 30.66 11.10
CA ASN A 74 -5.09 29.62 11.76
C ASN A 74 -6.38 29.24 11.03
N VAL A 75 -6.25 28.94 9.73
CA VAL A 75 -7.39 28.77 8.82
C VAL A 75 -7.92 27.33 8.81
N GLY A 76 -9.25 27.20 8.86
CA GLY A 76 -9.97 25.93 8.69
C GLY A 76 -10.23 25.58 7.23
N ASN A 77 -10.56 24.32 6.93
CA ASN A 77 -10.61 23.76 5.57
C ASN A 77 -11.44 24.60 4.59
N LEU A 78 -12.66 24.97 5.01
CA LEU A 78 -13.60 25.70 4.15
C LEU A 78 -13.11 27.11 3.80
N ASP A 79 -12.55 27.84 4.79
CA ASP A 79 -12.01 29.19 4.58
C ASP A 79 -10.69 29.17 3.81
N PHE A 80 -9.87 28.14 3.97
CA PHE A 80 -8.68 27.95 3.15
C PHE A 80 -9.08 27.72 1.67
N LYS A 81 -10.10 26.88 1.43
CA LYS A 81 -10.73 26.69 0.10
C LYS A 81 -11.48 27.93 -0.44
N ARG A 82 -11.69 28.98 0.37
CA ARG A 82 -12.15 30.31 -0.10
C ARG A 82 -10.96 31.22 -0.43
N ALA A 83 -9.97 31.29 0.47
CA ALA A 83 -8.76 32.10 0.29
C ALA A 83 -8.01 31.75 -1.00
N ILE A 84 -7.83 30.46 -1.28
CA ILE A 84 -7.19 29.97 -2.51
C ILE A 84 -7.94 30.45 -3.77
N ARG A 85 -9.28 30.41 -3.74
CA ARG A 85 -10.12 30.87 -4.88
C ARG A 85 -10.15 32.40 -5.03
N LYS A 86 -10.00 33.16 -3.94
CA LYS A 86 -9.73 34.60 -4.04
C LYS A 86 -8.36 34.86 -4.65
N PHE A 87 -7.31 34.21 -4.13
CA PHE A 87 -5.95 34.39 -4.62
C PHE A 87 -5.81 34.03 -6.11
N GLU A 88 -6.48 32.99 -6.58
CA GLU A 88 -6.53 32.61 -8.00
C GLU A 88 -7.11 33.71 -8.90
N ALA A 89 -8.19 34.38 -8.46
CA ALA A 89 -8.74 35.54 -9.16
C ALA A 89 -7.86 36.81 -9.02
N ASP A 90 -7.12 36.94 -7.92
CA ASP A 90 -6.12 38.01 -7.75
C ASP A 90 -4.86 37.75 -8.60
N ALA A 91 -4.48 36.48 -8.82
CA ALA A 91 -3.32 36.04 -9.57
C ALA A 91 -3.56 35.97 -11.09
N ASP A 92 -4.81 35.93 -11.55
CA ASP A 92 -5.12 36.15 -12.96
C ASP A 92 -4.56 37.50 -13.42
N GLN A 93 -3.84 37.47 -14.54
CA GLN A 93 -3.13 38.60 -15.14
C GLN A 93 -2.13 39.30 -14.18
N ALA A 94 -1.69 38.64 -13.11
CA ALA A 94 -0.56 39.12 -12.29
C ALA A 94 0.77 38.87 -13.02
N ASP A 95 1.76 39.76 -12.87
CA ASP A 95 3.12 39.49 -13.33
C ASP A 95 3.80 38.43 -12.45
N ILE A 96 3.64 38.57 -11.13
CA ILE A 96 4.21 37.67 -10.13
C ILE A 96 3.13 37.25 -9.13
N ALA A 97 2.98 35.94 -8.96
CA ALA A 97 2.17 35.33 -7.91
C ALA A 97 3.06 34.56 -6.94
N VAL A 98 2.98 34.89 -5.65
CA VAL A 98 3.71 34.19 -4.58
C VAL A 98 2.73 33.55 -3.59
N ILE A 99 2.95 32.29 -3.27
CA ILE A 99 2.28 31.59 -2.18
C ILE A 99 3.33 31.32 -1.11
N TYR A 100 3.00 31.61 0.14
CA TYR A 100 3.73 31.16 1.31
C TYR A 100 2.79 30.37 2.22
N TYR A 101 3.22 29.21 2.70
CA TYR A 101 2.53 28.44 3.72
C TYR A 101 3.51 27.99 4.81
N ALA A 102 3.13 28.22 6.07
CA ALA A 102 3.75 27.63 7.25
C ALA A 102 2.73 26.81 8.06
N GLY A 103 3.14 25.63 8.53
CA GLY A 103 2.29 24.71 9.29
C GLY A 103 2.64 23.24 9.08
N HIS A 104 1.77 22.32 9.48
CA HIS A 104 1.92 20.89 9.19
C HIS A 104 1.69 20.59 7.70
N GLY A 105 2.46 19.66 7.13
CA GLY A 105 2.28 19.13 5.78
C GLY A 105 2.67 17.65 5.67
N ILE A 106 1.93 16.87 4.88
CA ILE A 106 2.05 15.40 4.84
C ILE A 106 1.96 14.84 3.41
N GLU A 107 2.62 13.72 3.14
CA GLU A 107 2.31 12.82 2.02
C GLU A 107 1.25 11.81 2.43
N ILE A 108 0.34 11.54 1.49
CA ILE A 108 -0.44 10.30 1.46
C ILE A 108 -0.39 9.77 0.02
N SER A 109 0.10 8.53 -0.15
CA SER A 109 0.22 7.84 -1.45
C SER A 109 0.97 8.61 -2.56
N GLY A 110 1.95 9.46 -2.22
CA GLY A 110 2.71 10.28 -3.17
C GLY A 110 2.15 11.68 -3.41
N SER A 111 0.96 11.99 -2.89
CA SER A 111 0.33 13.31 -2.99
C SER A 111 0.60 14.16 -1.75
N ASN A 112 0.95 15.42 -1.97
CA ASN A 112 1.27 16.39 -0.92
C ASN A 112 0.02 17.11 -0.42
N TYR A 113 -0.15 17.19 0.90
CA TYR A 113 -1.27 17.87 1.56
C TYR A 113 -0.78 18.88 2.61
N LEU A 114 -1.35 20.08 2.58
CA LEU A 114 -1.22 21.12 3.60
C LEU A 114 -2.42 21.02 4.56
N ILE A 115 -2.18 21.19 5.86
CA ILE A 115 -3.16 20.85 6.91
C ILE A 115 -3.84 22.11 7.50
N PRO A 116 -5.17 22.27 7.35
CA PRO A 116 -5.99 23.25 8.07
C PRO A 116 -6.05 22.98 9.58
N VAL A 117 -6.34 24.01 10.40
CA VAL A 117 -6.32 23.85 11.87
C VAL A 117 -7.45 22.97 12.45
N ASP A 118 -8.54 22.80 11.70
CA ASP A 118 -9.73 22.01 12.06
C ASP A 118 -9.67 20.53 11.62
N ALA A 119 -8.71 20.17 10.76
CA ALA A 119 -8.56 18.82 10.21
C ALA A 119 -8.32 17.76 11.31
N ARG A 120 -8.98 16.60 11.17
CA ARG A 120 -8.99 15.47 12.11
C ARG A 120 -8.21 14.27 11.60
N LEU A 121 -8.32 14.00 10.30
CA LEU A 121 -7.61 12.94 9.55
C LEU A 121 -7.59 11.59 10.28
N ALA A 122 -8.79 11.05 10.53
CA ALA A 122 -8.99 9.78 11.22
C ALA A 122 -8.70 8.56 10.33
N SER A 123 -8.72 8.70 9.01
CA SER A 123 -8.25 7.72 8.01
C SER A 123 -7.48 8.39 6.87
N ASP A 124 -6.68 7.60 6.15
CA ASP A 124 -5.90 8.03 4.98
C ASP A 124 -6.80 8.63 3.86
N ARG A 125 -8.10 8.30 3.81
CA ARG A 125 -9.06 8.85 2.83
C ARG A 125 -9.52 10.26 3.17
N ASP A 126 -9.56 10.60 4.45
CA ASP A 126 -10.12 11.87 4.95
C ASP A 126 -9.34 13.09 4.43
N ALA A 127 -8.11 12.89 3.94
CA ALA A 127 -7.24 13.95 3.44
C ALA A 127 -7.73 14.63 2.15
N GLU A 128 -8.49 13.93 1.29
CA GLU A 128 -9.07 14.53 0.09
C GLU A 128 -10.15 15.58 0.44
N ASP A 129 -10.88 15.36 1.54
CA ASP A 129 -11.89 16.28 2.06
C ASP A 129 -11.31 17.30 3.05
N GLU A 130 -10.63 16.86 4.10
CA GLU A 130 -10.22 17.68 5.26
C GLU A 130 -8.90 18.43 5.08
N ALA A 131 -8.03 18.04 4.13
CA ALA A 131 -6.77 18.75 3.84
C ALA A 131 -6.83 19.55 2.53
N ILE A 132 -5.72 20.21 2.18
CA ILE A 132 -5.55 20.95 0.92
C ILE A 132 -4.41 20.31 0.12
N PRO A 133 -4.65 19.70 -1.05
CA PRO A 133 -3.56 19.19 -1.88
C PRO A 133 -2.67 20.33 -2.39
N LEU A 134 -1.35 20.16 -2.34
CA LEU A 134 -0.37 21.18 -2.72
C LEU A 134 -0.54 21.62 -4.18
N ASP A 135 -0.87 20.69 -5.07
CA ASP A 135 -1.07 20.97 -6.50
C ASP A 135 -2.20 22.00 -6.71
N ARG A 136 -3.20 22.05 -5.82
CA ARG A 136 -4.26 23.07 -5.86
C ARG A 136 -3.76 24.47 -5.50
N MET A 137 -2.70 24.55 -4.69
CA MET A 137 -1.98 25.80 -4.42
C MET A 137 -1.17 26.20 -5.65
N VAL A 138 -0.37 25.28 -6.22
CA VAL A 138 0.43 25.52 -7.43
C VAL A 138 -0.45 26.07 -8.56
N SER A 139 -1.57 25.40 -8.87
CA SER A 139 -2.48 25.88 -9.91
C SER A 139 -3.30 27.12 -9.54
N SER A 140 -3.40 27.51 -8.27
CA SER A 140 -3.95 28.84 -7.93
C SER A 140 -3.01 30.00 -8.30
N ALA A 141 -1.76 29.72 -8.66
CA ALA A 141 -0.82 30.70 -9.21
C ALA A 141 -0.68 30.63 -10.75
N ASP A 142 -1.27 29.63 -11.44
CA ASP A 142 -1.03 29.38 -12.87
C ASP A 142 -1.34 30.60 -13.77
N GLY A 143 -2.30 31.46 -13.40
CA GLY A 143 -2.67 32.69 -14.14
C GLY A 143 -1.60 33.79 -14.19
N ALA A 144 -0.51 33.69 -13.41
CA ALA A 144 0.56 34.68 -13.42
C ALA A 144 1.45 34.60 -14.67
N GLN A 145 1.90 35.75 -15.18
CA GLN A 145 2.48 35.87 -16.51
C GLN A 145 4.01 35.71 -16.56
N ARG A 146 4.74 35.96 -15.45
CA ARG A 146 6.21 36.01 -15.47
C ARG A 146 6.90 35.18 -14.40
N LEU A 147 6.30 35.01 -13.22
CA LEU A 147 6.86 34.21 -12.14
C LEU A 147 5.79 33.66 -11.21
N ARG A 148 5.85 32.35 -10.96
CA ARG A 148 5.06 31.63 -9.95
C ARG A 148 6.00 31.11 -8.87
N VAL A 149 5.77 31.45 -7.60
CA VAL A 149 6.59 30.95 -6.49
C VAL A 149 5.70 30.35 -5.40
N VAL A 150 5.98 29.12 -4.99
CA VAL A 150 5.33 28.47 -3.83
C VAL A 150 6.39 28.17 -2.79
N ILE A 151 6.25 28.74 -1.60
CA ILE A 151 7.19 28.67 -0.49
C ILE A 151 6.55 27.89 0.66
N LEU A 152 7.20 26.82 1.09
CA LEU A 152 6.65 25.82 2.00
C LEU A 152 7.54 25.69 3.23
N ASP A 153 7.23 26.45 4.27
CA ASP A 153 7.83 26.38 5.60
C ASP A 153 7.07 25.39 6.48
N ALA A 154 7.01 24.14 6.00
CA ALA A 154 6.21 23.08 6.58
C ALA A 154 7.08 21.95 7.11
N CYS A 155 6.88 21.59 8.37
CA CYS A 155 7.51 20.40 8.96
C CYS A 155 7.03 19.13 8.24
N ARG A 156 7.97 18.20 8.09
CA ARG A 156 7.84 16.99 7.27
C ARG A 156 7.67 15.73 8.13
N ASP A 157 7.08 15.87 9.31
CA ASP A 157 6.63 14.75 10.14
C ASP A 157 5.10 14.77 10.20
N ASN A 158 4.45 13.63 9.95
CA ASN A 158 2.99 13.55 9.93
C ASN A 158 2.45 13.30 11.35
N PRO A 159 1.83 14.30 12.02
CA PRO A 159 1.42 14.19 13.42
C PRO A 159 0.16 13.32 13.63
N PHE A 160 -0.53 12.94 12.54
CA PHE A 160 -1.70 12.08 12.58
C PHE A 160 -1.34 10.58 12.53
N THR A 161 -0.08 10.22 12.25
CA THR A 161 0.41 8.82 12.11
C THR A 161 0.08 7.87 13.26
N VAL A 162 -0.14 8.41 14.46
CA VAL A 162 -0.49 7.68 15.70
C VAL A 162 -2.01 7.49 15.86
N ARG A 163 -2.83 8.33 15.21
CA ARG A 163 -4.30 8.35 15.33
C ARG A 163 -5.02 7.80 14.08
N MET A 164 -4.42 7.98 12.91
CA MET A 164 -4.96 7.61 11.60
C MET A 164 -5.10 6.09 11.44
N ARG A 165 -6.32 5.62 11.14
CA ARG A 165 -6.67 4.22 10.95
C ARG A 165 -6.28 3.71 9.57
N ARG A 166 -5.02 3.28 9.43
CA ARG A 166 -4.51 2.60 8.23
C ARG A 166 -5.32 1.32 7.97
N GLU A 167 -6.12 1.28 6.90
CA GLU A 167 -6.94 0.10 6.58
C GLU A 167 -6.05 -1.10 6.20
N ARG A 168 -6.07 -2.14 7.03
CA ARG A 168 -5.19 -3.32 6.90
C ARG A 168 -5.66 -4.32 5.83
N LYS A 169 -6.02 -3.83 4.63
CA LYS A 169 -6.33 -4.66 3.45
C LYS A 169 -5.80 -4.00 2.16
N VAL A 170 -4.91 -4.75 1.49
CA VAL A 170 -4.26 -4.44 0.20
C VAL A 170 -3.14 -3.37 0.26
N ALA A 171 -1.96 -3.78 -0.23
CA ALA A 171 -0.73 -3.02 -0.47
C ALA A 171 0.07 -2.48 0.75
N ASN A 172 1.39 -2.57 0.64
CA ASN A 172 2.36 -1.98 1.57
C ASN A 172 2.60 -0.50 1.21
N ARG A 173 1.57 0.34 1.24
CA ARG A 173 1.74 1.78 0.96
C ARG A 173 2.32 2.46 2.19
N ALA A 174 3.58 2.86 2.10
CA ALA A 174 4.22 3.67 3.14
C ALA A 174 3.63 5.08 3.11
N VAL A 175 3.07 5.52 4.23
CA VAL A 175 2.96 6.96 4.54
C VAL A 175 4.37 7.41 4.90
N SER A 176 5.01 8.17 4.02
CA SER A 176 6.33 8.77 4.24
C SER A 176 6.27 9.84 5.33
N SER A 177 7.37 10.02 6.06
CA SER A 177 7.60 11.21 6.86
C SER A 177 8.01 12.35 5.92
N GLY A 178 7.00 13.04 5.37
CA GLY A 178 7.18 14.36 4.79
C GLY A 178 6.24 14.70 3.67
N LEU A 179 6.46 15.87 3.09
CA LEU A 179 6.02 16.19 1.75
C LEU A 179 6.99 15.50 0.75
N GLY A 180 6.48 14.99 -0.36
CA GLY A 180 7.24 14.38 -1.44
C GLY A 180 7.98 15.41 -2.27
N LYS A 181 8.63 14.93 -3.34
CA LYS A 181 9.15 15.75 -4.43
C LYS A 181 8.00 16.09 -5.38
N VAL A 182 7.80 17.37 -5.68
CA VAL A 182 6.91 17.83 -6.76
C VAL A 182 7.74 18.66 -7.73
N GLU A 183 7.76 18.25 -9.00
CA GLU A 183 8.25 19.06 -10.11
C GLU A 183 7.04 19.74 -10.78
N PRO A 184 6.98 21.09 -10.83
CA PRO A 184 5.88 21.76 -11.50
C PRO A 184 5.94 21.51 -13.02
N THR A 185 4.79 21.19 -13.61
CA THR A 185 4.60 21.04 -15.06
C THR A 185 4.54 22.38 -15.79
N SER A 186 4.13 23.45 -15.10
CA SER A 186 4.11 24.83 -15.62
C SER A 186 5.53 25.42 -15.64
N THR A 187 5.95 26.04 -16.75
CA THR A 187 7.22 26.78 -16.80
C THR A 187 7.19 27.98 -15.86
N ASP A 188 8.37 28.55 -15.57
CA ASP A 188 8.51 29.79 -14.80
C ASP A 188 7.88 29.71 -13.39
N THR A 189 7.90 28.49 -12.86
CA THR A 189 7.32 28.10 -11.56
C THR A 189 8.42 27.52 -10.68
N LEU A 190 8.55 28.03 -9.46
CA LEU A 190 9.46 27.53 -8.44
C LEU A 190 8.69 27.07 -7.19
N ILE A 191 9.04 25.89 -6.67
CA ILE A 191 8.53 25.36 -5.40
C ILE A 191 9.70 25.22 -4.43
N ALA A 192 9.78 26.11 -3.46
CA ALA A 192 10.84 26.18 -2.45
C ALA A 192 10.37 25.56 -1.13
N TYR A 193 11.03 24.48 -0.71
CA TYR A 193 10.76 23.79 0.56
C TYR A 193 11.83 24.13 1.60
N ALA A 194 11.41 24.29 2.86
CA ALA A 194 12.31 24.50 3.99
C ALA A 194 13.31 23.36 4.23
N ALA A 195 12.98 22.14 3.80
CA ALA A 195 13.83 20.97 3.89
C ALA A 195 13.62 20.03 2.67
N LYS A 196 14.70 19.35 2.24
CA LYS A 196 14.70 18.42 1.11
C LYS A 196 13.85 17.15 1.35
N ALA A 197 13.64 16.40 0.26
CA ALA A 197 13.02 15.07 0.28
C ALA A 197 13.62 14.18 1.39
N GLY A 198 12.75 13.59 2.23
CA GLY A 198 13.16 12.70 3.33
C GLY A 198 13.83 13.39 4.53
N SER A 199 13.67 14.70 4.72
CA SER A 199 14.21 15.43 5.88
C SER A 199 13.21 16.41 6.50
N THR A 200 13.30 16.63 7.81
CA THR A 200 12.43 17.52 8.58
C THR A 200 13.02 18.92 8.69
N ALA A 201 12.16 19.95 8.62
CA ALA A 201 12.53 21.34 8.93
C ALA A 201 12.47 21.58 10.45
N GLU A 202 13.44 22.27 11.03
CA GLU A 202 13.40 22.64 12.44
C GLU A 202 12.45 23.84 12.64
N ASP A 203 11.52 23.77 13.61
CA ASP A 203 10.71 24.94 14.02
C ASP A 203 11.59 26.12 14.49
N GLY A 204 12.81 25.84 14.93
CA GLY A 204 13.75 26.82 15.49
C GLY A 204 13.61 27.02 17.00
N GLN A 205 14.45 27.89 17.55
CA GLN A 205 14.47 28.28 18.99
C GLN A 205 14.36 29.81 19.18
N GLY A 206 14.16 30.56 18.09
CA GLY A 206 13.96 32.01 18.09
C GLY A 206 12.49 32.40 17.87
N GLU A 207 12.24 33.66 17.52
CA GLU A 207 10.88 34.15 17.22
C GLU A 207 10.29 33.53 15.93
N HIS A 208 11.17 33.10 15.03
CA HIS A 208 10.87 32.61 13.68
C HIS A 208 11.59 31.29 13.39
N SER A 209 11.09 30.54 12.40
CA SER A 209 11.80 29.36 11.87
C SER A 209 13.16 29.75 11.26
N PRO A 210 14.14 28.82 11.12
CA PRO A 210 15.41 29.10 10.45
C PRO A 210 15.20 29.49 8.98
N PHE A 211 14.24 28.86 8.28
CA PHE A 211 13.96 29.12 6.87
C PHE A 211 13.29 30.47 6.66
N THR A 212 12.28 30.82 7.47
CA THR A 212 11.67 32.16 7.45
C THR A 212 12.68 33.23 7.87
N SER A 213 13.50 32.98 8.89
CA SER A 213 14.61 33.88 9.28
C SER A 213 15.60 34.15 8.16
N ALA A 214 15.84 33.17 7.27
CA ALA A 214 16.70 33.33 6.10
C ALA A 214 15.98 34.01 4.91
N ILE A 215 14.70 33.73 4.71
CA ILE A 215 13.82 34.38 3.72
C ILE A 215 13.75 35.90 3.97
N LEU A 216 13.43 36.32 5.19
CA LEU A 216 13.24 37.72 5.57
C LEU A 216 14.50 38.59 5.33
N LYS A 217 15.69 37.97 5.31
CA LYS A 217 16.96 38.65 5.03
C LYS A 217 17.31 38.75 3.53
N ASN A 218 16.80 37.85 2.70
CA ASN A 218 17.35 37.60 1.36
C ASN A 218 16.34 37.74 0.21
N LEU A 219 15.05 37.48 0.45
CA LEU A 219 14.09 37.26 -0.62
C LEU A 219 13.65 38.55 -1.33
N THR A 220 13.61 39.67 -0.61
CA THR A 220 13.25 41.00 -1.13
C THR A 220 14.43 41.94 -1.29
N VAL A 221 15.65 41.40 -1.46
CA VAL A 221 16.84 42.20 -1.78
C VAL A 221 16.67 42.79 -3.20
N PRO A 222 16.66 44.13 -3.37
CA PRO A 222 16.38 44.75 -4.66
C PRO A 222 17.35 44.30 -5.77
N GLY A 223 16.80 43.89 -6.92
CA GLY A 223 17.56 43.48 -8.10
C GLY A 223 18.23 42.10 -8.01
N LEU A 224 18.02 41.35 -6.92
CA LEU A 224 18.57 40.01 -6.75
C LEU A 224 17.73 38.98 -7.51
N ASP A 225 18.37 38.19 -8.39
CA ASP A 225 17.71 37.07 -9.07
C ASP A 225 17.15 36.06 -8.04
N ILE A 226 15.91 35.63 -8.22
CA ILE A 226 15.18 34.75 -7.31
C ILE A 226 15.89 33.41 -7.05
N ARG A 227 16.63 32.86 -8.03
CA ARG A 227 17.43 31.64 -7.84
C ARG A 227 18.63 31.89 -6.93
N LEU A 228 19.27 33.05 -7.07
CA LEU A 228 20.37 33.46 -6.20
C LEU A 228 19.88 33.87 -4.80
N ALA A 229 18.69 34.46 -4.69
CA ALA A 229 18.02 34.72 -3.42
C ALA A 229 17.75 33.42 -2.66
N PHE A 230 17.15 32.41 -3.30
CA PHE A 230 16.97 31.09 -2.68
C PHE A 230 18.28 30.36 -2.39
N GLY A 231 19.32 30.56 -3.21
CA GLY A 231 20.68 30.09 -2.90
C GLY A 231 21.18 30.63 -1.56
N ARG A 232 21.08 31.95 -1.35
CA ARG A 232 21.44 32.58 -0.05
C ARG A 232 20.56 32.11 1.10
N VAL A 233 19.27 31.87 0.86
CA VAL A 233 18.35 31.30 1.87
C VAL A 233 18.85 29.92 2.30
N ARG A 234 19.15 29.01 1.35
CA ARG A 234 19.70 27.68 1.66
C ARG A 234 20.99 27.78 2.46
N ASP A 235 21.92 28.62 2.02
CA ASP A 235 23.26 28.70 2.61
C ASP A 235 23.21 29.28 4.05
N GLU A 236 22.32 30.22 4.34
CA GLU A 236 22.08 30.74 5.70
C GLU A 236 21.33 29.73 6.61
N VAL A 237 20.42 28.90 6.08
CA VAL A 237 19.76 27.82 6.86
C VAL A 237 20.73 26.69 7.18
N MET A 238 21.54 26.26 6.21
CA MET A 238 22.60 25.27 6.43
C MET A 238 23.58 25.75 7.50
N LYS A 239 23.99 27.03 7.44
CA LYS A 239 24.84 27.67 8.44
C LYS A 239 24.19 27.79 9.82
N SER A 240 22.91 28.16 9.90
CA SER A 240 22.23 28.38 11.20
C SER A 240 21.80 27.08 11.90
N THR A 241 21.48 26.02 11.15
CA THR A 241 21.11 24.71 11.70
C THR A 241 22.30 23.75 11.87
N GLY A 242 23.50 24.13 11.42
CA GLY A 242 24.69 23.27 11.48
C GLY A 242 24.68 22.14 10.45
N ASN A 243 24.11 22.39 9.27
CA ASN A 243 23.89 21.47 8.14
C ASN A 243 22.89 20.33 8.42
N LYS A 244 22.00 20.49 9.41
CA LYS A 244 20.90 19.55 9.65
C LYS A 244 19.74 19.74 8.66
N GLN A 245 19.40 20.99 8.36
CA GLN A 245 18.29 21.36 7.50
C GLN A 245 18.82 21.95 6.19
N GLU A 246 18.45 21.34 5.07
CA GLU A 246 18.85 21.76 3.72
C GLU A 246 17.61 22.16 2.92
N PRO A 247 17.32 23.47 2.75
CA PRO A 247 16.26 23.93 1.86
C PRO A 247 16.52 23.55 0.41
N PHE A 248 15.44 23.23 -0.31
CA PHE A 248 15.53 22.78 -1.71
C PHE A 248 14.46 23.44 -2.58
N VAL A 249 14.82 23.78 -3.83
CA VAL A 249 13.91 24.39 -4.80
C VAL A 249 13.74 23.47 -6.00
N TYR A 250 12.50 23.20 -6.39
CA TYR A 250 12.14 22.47 -7.61
C TYR A 250 11.48 23.40 -8.63
N GLY A 251 11.48 22.99 -9.89
CA GLY A 251 10.96 23.76 -11.02
C GLY A 251 12.06 24.44 -11.83
N SER A 252 11.65 25.25 -12.81
CA SER A 252 12.56 25.87 -13.78
C SER A 252 12.05 27.25 -14.19
N LEU A 253 12.98 28.18 -14.39
CA LEU A 253 12.73 29.51 -14.93
C LEU A 253 13.48 29.67 -16.26
N GLY A 254 12.96 30.53 -17.14
CA GLY A 254 13.68 30.98 -18.32
C GLY A 254 15.05 31.63 -18.04
N GLY A 255 15.81 31.87 -19.11
CA GLY A 255 17.16 32.42 -19.04
C GLY A 255 17.27 33.91 -18.64
N GLY A 256 16.15 34.61 -18.42
CA GLY A 256 16.14 35.98 -17.93
C GLY A 256 16.46 36.08 -16.44
N ASN A 257 16.97 37.22 -15.97
CA ASN A 257 17.03 37.55 -14.55
C ASN A 257 15.62 37.95 -14.07
N VAL A 258 15.15 37.34 -12.98
CA VAL A 258 13.84 37.66 -12.38
C VAL A 258 14.03 37.97 -10.90
N SER A 259 13.70 39.18 -10.49
CA SER A 259 13.77 39.65 -9.09
C SER A 259 12.37 39.99 -8.56
N LEU A 260 12.13 39.73 -7.27
CA LEU A 260 10.83 40.01 -6.64
C LEU A 260 10.63 41.48 -6.29
N VAL A 261 11.73 42.17 -5.96
CA VAL A 261 11.82 43.63 -5.86
C VAL A 261 12.76 44.07 -6.98
N ALA A 262 12.30 44.95 -7.86
CA ALA A 262 13.14 45.53 -8.90
C ALA A 262 14.39 46.14 -8.27
N ALA A 263 15.52 46.14 -8.98
CA ALA A 263 16.65 46.97 -8.56
C ALA A 263 16.13 48.41 -8.40
N PRO A 264 16.57 49.18 -7.37
CA PRO A 264 16.27 50.61 -7.36
C PRO A 264 16.73 51.15 -8.69
N ALA A 265 15.90 51.97 -9.32
CA ALA A 265 16.31 52.67 -10.53
C ALA A 265 17.49 53.56 -10.13
N VAL A 266 18.71 53.04 -10.32
CA VAL A 266 19.91 53.85 -10.37
C VAL A 266 19.64 54.77 -11.53
N THR A 267 19.26 55.99 -11.21
CA THR A 267 19.39 57.10 -12.13
C THR A 267 20.83 57.03 -12.58
N GLN A 268 21.08 56.57 -13.80
CA GLN A 268 22.31 56.90 -14.46
C GLN A 268 22.22 58.41 -14.65
N GLU A 269 22.74 59.14 -13.65
CA GLU A 269 23.53 60.32 -13.93
C GLU A 269 24.42 59.93 -15.10
N ALA A 270 24.02 60.38 -16.29
CA ALA A 270 24.62 59.97 -17.54
C ALA A 270 26.12 60.18 -17.39
N HIS A 271 26.88 59.07 -17.55
CA HIS A 271 28.22 58.87 -17.02
C HIS A 271 28.89 60.18 -16.62
N ALA A 272 29.24 60.34 -15.34
CA ALA A 272 30.19 61.36 -14.93
C ALA A 272 31.51 61.07 -15.64
N ASN A 273 31.62 61.55 -16.89
CA ASN A 273 32.76 61.34 -17.75
C ASN A 273 33.98 61.80 -16.97
N ASP A 274 35.10 61.12 -17.16
CA ASP A 274 36.35 61.68 -16.67
C ASP A 274 36.56 63.01 -17.40
N VAL A 275 36.27 64.12 -16.72
CA VAL A 275 36.30 65.47 -17.29
C VAL A 275 37.72 65.78 -17.80
N LYS A 276 38.73 65.10 -17.24
CA LYS A 276 40.09 65.09 -17.74
C LYS A 276 40.22 64.36 -19.09
N ALA A 277 39.58 63.20 -19.28
CA ALA A 277 39.62 62.47 -20.54
C ALA A 277 38.90 63.22 -21.67
N ASP A 278 37.76 63.84 -21.39
CA ASP A 278 37.06 64.73 -22.34
C ASP A 278 37.92 65.97 -22.65
N TYR A 279 38.57 66.56 -21.63
CA TYR A 279 39.51 67.67 -21.81
C TYR A 279 40.75 67.27 -22.64
N ASP A 280 41.35 66.11 -22.35
CA ASP A 280 42.53 65.57 -23.06
C ASP A 280 42.20 65.16 -24.51
N LEU A 281 40.94 64.81 -24.81
CA LEU A 281 40.45 64.61 -26.17
C LEU A 281 40.34 65.94 -26.92
N VAL A 282 39.72 66.95 -26.30
CA VAL A 282 39.56 68.28 -26.90
C VAL A 282 40.89 69.00 -27.06
N ALA A 283 41.84 68.81 -26.14
CA ALA A 283 43.21 69.29 -26.23
C ALA A 283 43.96 68.75 -27.46
N LYS A 284 43.71 67.48 -27.84
CA LYS A 284 44.27 66.89 -29.07
C LYS A 284 43.62 67.43 -30.35
N ILE A 285 42.38 67.89 -30.28
CA ILE A 285 41.67 68.51 -31.41
C ILE A 285 42.11 69.97 -31.59
N GLY A 286 42.42 70.68 -30.49
CA GLY A 286 43.09 71.99 -30.49
C GLY A 286 42.29 73.16 -31.11
N SER A 287 41.05 72.94 -31.55
CA SER A 287 40.26 73.96 -32.25
C SER A 287 39.30 74.71 -31.31
N ARG A 288 39.09 76.01 -31.56
CA ARG A 288 38.14 76.86 -30.82
C ARG A 288 36.77 76.18 -30.65
N ARG A 289 36.21 75.64 -31.74
CA ARG A 289 34.88 75.01 -31.75
C ARG A 289 34.81 73.75 -30.86
N ALA A 290 35.90 73.00 -30.73
CA ALA A 290 35.95 71.86 -29.81
C ALA A 290 35.95 72.30 -28.34
N TRP A 291 36.70 73.37 -28.01
CA TRP A 291 36.65 73.99 -26.68
C TRP A 291 35.29 74.62 -26.35
N GLU A 292 34.62 75.25 -27.32
CA GLU A 292 33.26 75.79 -27.16
C GLU A 292 32.24 74.67 -26.85
N VAL A 293 32.35 73.51 -27.53
CA VAL A 293 31.53 72.33 -27.23
C VAL A 293 31.83 71.80 -25.82
N PHE A 294 33.11 71.69 -25.43
CA PHE A 294 33.50 71.29 -24.07
C PHE A 294 32.88 72.20 -23.00
N LEU A 295 32.93 73.51 -23.19
CA LEU A 295 32.34 74.49 -22.27
C LEU A 295 30.81 74.52 -22.27
N SER A 296 30.17 74.04 -23.35
CA SER A 296 28.70 73.89 -23.38
C SER A 296 28.22 72.79 -22.43
N THR A 297 29.02 71.72 -22.27
CA THR A 297 28.81 70.62 -21.32
C THR A 297 29.33 70.99 -19.92
N TYR A 298 30.60 71.40 -19.83
CA TYR A 298 31.31 71.72 -18.58
C TYR A 298 31.43 73.22 -18.40
N LYS A 299 30.39 73.85 -17.85
CA LYS A 299 30.30 75.31 -17.71
C LYS A 299 31.22 75.85 -16.60
N THR A 300 31.48 75.05 -15.55
CA THR A 300 32.17 75.44 -14.32
C THR A 300 33.16 74.36 -13.86
N GLY A 301 34.23 74.77 -13.16
CA GLY A 301 35.25 73.89 -12.61
C GLY A 301 36.59 73.95 -13.34
N PHE A 302 37.63 73.39 -12.71
CA PHE A 302 39.04 73.55 -13.12
C PHE A 302 39.32 73.35 -14.62
N TYR A 303 38.82 72.27 -15.22
CA TYR A 303 39.01 72.01 -16.66
C TYR A 303 38.23 72.98 -17.57
N ALA A 304 37.11 73.56 -17.10
CA ALA A 304 36.40 74.61 -17.81
C ALA A 304 37.17 75.94 -17.78
N ASP A 305 37.84 76.25 -16.67
CA ASP A 305 38.70 77.44 -16.58
C ASP A 305 39.97 77.30 -17.44
N LEU A 306 40.56 76.10 -17.49
CA LEU A 306 41.62 75.78 -18.45
C LEU A 306 41.12 75.88 -19.91
N ALA A 307 39.96 75.33 -20.25
CA ALA A 307 39.40 75.41 -21.60
C ALA A 307 39.09 76.87 -22.03
N ARG A 308 38.63 77.72 -21.10
CA ARG A 308 38.51 79.17 -21.32
C ARG A 308 39.86 79.82 -21.66
N ALA A 309 40.92 79.46 -20.94
CA ALA A 309 42.28 79.95 -21.24
C ALA A 309 42.81 79.48 -22.60
N GLN A 310 42.47 78.27 -23.04
CA GLN A 310 42.81 77.77 -24.38
C GLN A 310 42.06 78.52 -25.49
N ILE A 311 40.78 78.89 -25.30
CA ILE A 311 40.07 79.75 -26.25
C ILE A 311 40.71 81.14 -26.34
N ALA A 312 41.20 81.69 -25.23
CA ALA A 312 41.90 82.97 -25.22
C ALA A 312 43.21 82.90 -26.02
N SER A 313 44.08 81.91 -25.78
CA SER A 313 45.34 81.76 -26.52
C SER A 313 45.13 81.47 -28.03
N LEU A 314 44.03 80.82 -28.40
CA LEU A 314 43.56 80.63 -29.79
C LEU A 314 42.81 81.85 -30.37
N THR A 315 42.68 82.94 -29.61
CA THR A 315 42.18 84.24 -30.09
C THR A 315 43.34 85.17 -30.43
N ASP A 316 44.39 85.18 -29.61
CA ASP A 316 45.58 86.02 -29.83
C ASP A 316 46.47 85.55 -31.01
N GLN A 317 46.23 84.36 -31.56
CA GLN A 317 46.99 83.76 -32.66
C GLN A 317 46.29 83.85 -34.05
N ALA A 318 45.24 84.66 -34.19
CA ALA A 318 44.66 84.97 -35.51
C ALA A 318 45.48 86.08 -36.22
N PRO A 319 45.79 85.96 -37.52
CA PRO A 319 46.81 86.78 -38.16
C PRO A 319 46.36 88.22 -38.45
N LYS A 320 47.25 89.18 -38.19
CA LYS A 320 47.18 90.53 -38.78
C LYS A 320 48.09 90.60 -40.01
N SER A 321 47.56 91.15 -41.10
CA SER A 321 48.28 91.35 -42.36
C SER A 321 49.21 92.58 -42.32
N GLU A 322 50.21 92.51 -43.19
CA GLU A 322 51.25 93.49 -43.57
C GLU A 322 50.70 94.89 -44.00
N PRO A 323 51.52 95.96 -44.24
CA PRO A 323 52.95 95.92 -44.60
C PRO A 323 53.91 97.05 -44.13
N SER A 324 55.16 96.89 -44.55
CA SER A 324 56.10 97.93 -45.04
C SER A 324 57.37 98.22 -44.21
N SER A 325 58.37 98.73 -44.93
CA SER A 325 59.78 98.87 -44.57
C SER A 325 60.12 100.18 -43.85
N ALA A 326 61.26 100.18 -43.14
CA ALA A 326 62.32 101.21 -43.27
C ALA A 326 63.56 100.81 -42.44
N ALA A 327 64.73 101.34 -42.80
CA ALA A 327 65.93 101.29 -41.96
C ALA A 327 66.03 102.55 -41.08
N GLY A 328 66.57 102.40 -39.87
CA GLY A 328 66.82 103.51 -38.94
C GLY A 328 67.93 103.12 -37.96
N ASN A 329 68.94 103.98 -37.78
CA ASN A 329 70.22 103.59 -37.19
C ASN A 329 70.68 104.57 -36.10
N VAL A 330 71.30 104.03 -35.04
CA VAL A 330 72.44 104.63 -34.29
C VAL A 330 72.20 105.77 -33.24
N LYS A 331 72.91 105.62 -32.09
CA LYS A 331 73.35 106.62 -31.04
C LYS A 331 72.34 107.19 -30.03
N THR A 332 72.71 107.60 -28.79
CA THR A 332 73.76 107.18 -27.79
C THR A 332 73.60 108.00 -26.49
N ALA A 333 73.73 107.37 -25.31
CA ALA A 333 74.38 107.90 -24.09
C ALA A 333 74.58 106.71 -23.11
N ALA A 334 75.75 106.28 -22.64
CA ALA A 334 76.98 106.92 -22.17
C ALA A 334 76.92 107.42 -20.71
N VAL A 335 77.54 106.66 -19.79
CA VAL A 335 78.61 107.10 -18.86
C VAL A 335 79.17 105.87 -18.13
N GLU A 336 80.48 105.68 -18.28
CA GLU A 336 81.38 104.78 -17.53
C GLU A 336 82.31 105.68 -16.65
N PRO A 337 83.27 105.19 -15.81
CA PRO A 337 83.81 103.82 -15.70
C PRO A 337 84.02 103.27 -14.27
N SER A 338 84.42 101.98 -14.18
CA SER A 338 85.48 101.55 -13.25
C SER A 338 86.21 100.31 -13.78
N THR A 339 87.50 100.47 -14.05
CA THR A 339 88.50 99.49 -14.51
C THR A 339 88.97 98.59 -13.35
N MET A 340 89.70 97.47 -13.50
CA MET A 340 90.02 96.53 -14.59
C MET A 340 90.67 95.28 -13.96
N ALA A 341 90.54 94.10 -14.57
CA ALA A 341 91.51 93.00 -14.41
C ALA A 341 91.53 92.14 -15.70
N PRO A 342 92.69 91.63 -16.16
CA PRO A 342 92.83 91.15 -17.53
C PRO A 342 92.39 89.70 -17.74
N GLY A 343 91.73 89.44 -18.87
CA GLY A 343 91.63 88.10 -19.43
C GLY A 343 93.00 87.58 -19.88
N ARG A 344 93.23 86.28 -19.74
CA ARG A 344 94.44 85.59 -20.21
C ARG A 344 94.04 84.62 -21.30
N GLU A 345 94.66 84.72 -22.47
CA GLU A 345 94.37 83.85 -23.60
C GLU A 345 94.63 82.39 -23.25
N ALA A 346 93.73 81.49 -23.67
CA ALA A 346 93.92 80.06 -23.49
C ALA A 346 95.15 79.60 -24.26
N ASN A 347 96.11 78.95 -23.59
CA ASN A 347 97.28 78.42 -24.27
C ASN A 347 96.83 77.40 -25.33
N SER A 348 97.31 77.52 -26.57
CA SER A 348 96.93 76.63 -27.69
C SER A 348 96.95 75.13 -27.32
N LYS A 349 97.91 74.72 -26.48
CA LYS A 349 98.05 73.35 -25.95
C LYS A 349 96.92 72.89 -25.02
N GLU A 350 96.33 73.80 -24.25
CA GLU A 350 95.21 73.52 -23.34
C GLU A 350 93.93 73.22 -24.12
N ALA A 351 93.62 74.04 -25.13
CA ALA A 351 92.50 73.79 -26.03
C ALA A 351 92.65 72.46 -26.79
N LEU A 352 93.86 72.12 -27.25
CA LEU A 352 94.18 70.84 -27.92
C LEU A 352 94.18 69.64 -26.96
N ASP A 353 94.43 69.83 -25.66
CA ASP A 353 94.28 68.79 -24.65
C ASP A 353 92.81 68.60 -24.24
N TRP A 354 91.99 69.66 -24.26
CA TRP A 354 90.55 69.60 -24.01
C TRP A 354 89.78 68.98 -25.17
N ASP A 355 90.07 69.37 -26.41
CA ASP A 355 89.35 68.91 -27.62
C ASP A 355 89.37 67.38 -27.77
N ARG A 356 90.46 66.75 -27.32
CA ARG A 356 90.66 65.29 -27.32
C ARG A 356 89.95 64.54 -26.19
N VAL A 357 89.37 65.24 -25.21
CA VAL A 357 88.81 64.66 -23.98
C VAL A 357 87.36 65.09 -23.70
N LYS A 358 86.91 66.25 -24.23
CA LYS A 358 85.57 66.83 -24.00
C LYS A 358 84.40 65.86 -24.24
N ASP A 359 84.50 65.05 -25.29
CA ASP A 359 83.47 64.08 -25.71
C ASP A 359 83.71 62.66 -25.16
N SER A 360 84.76 62.48 -24.35
CA SER A 360 85.08 61.20 -23.74
C SER A 360 84.04 60.80 -22.69
N ASN A 361 83.75 59.50 -22.64
CA ASN A 361 82.96 58.88 -21.58
C ASN A 361 83.84 58.19 -20.52
N ASP A 362 85.18 58.22 -20.67
CA ASP A 362 86.10 57.82 -19.60
C ASP A 362 86.25 58.96 -18.57
N ILE A 363 85.60 58.77 -17.42
CA ILE A 363 85.73 59.61 -16.23
C ILE A 363 87.21 59.81 -15.85
N SER A 364 88.05 58.78 -16.02
CA SER A 364 89.48 58.82 -15.70
C SER A 364 90.26 59.77 -16.61
N ALA A 365 89.87 59.91 -17.88
CA ALA A 365 90.48 60.86 -18.82
C ALA A 365 90.12 62.31 -18.47
N LEU A 366 88.84 62.57 -18.17
CA LEU A 366 88.37 63.88 -17.71
C LEU A 366 89.03 64.28 -16.38
N GLN A 367 89.15 63.37 -15.41
CA GLN A 367 89.86 63.61 -14.15
C GLN A 367 91.37 63.88 -14.34
N LYS A 368 92.02 63.23 -15.31
CA LYS A 368 93.42 63.53 -15.69
C LYS A 368 93.56 64.93 -16.30
N PHE A 369 92.57 65.40 -17.06
CA PHE A 369 92.54 66.77 -17.57
C PHE A 369 92.40 67.78 -16.43
N ILE A 370 91.41 67.60 -15.55
CA ILE A 370 91.18 68.47 -14.37
C ILE A 370 92.42 68.58 -13.50
N LYS A 371 93.08 67.45 -13.18
CA LYS A 371 94.31 67.43 -12.37
C LYS A 371 95.51 68.11 -13.04
N ARG A 372 95.51 68.23 -14.38
CA ARG A 372 96.59 68.84 -15.18
C ARG A 372 96.39 70.34 -15.40
N TYR A 373 95.15 70.81 -15.38
CA TYR A 373 94.76 72.21 -15.61
C TYR A 373 93.78 72.71 -14.53
N PRO A 374 94.16 72.70 -13.23
CA PRO A 374 93.22 72.96 -12.13
C PRO A 374 92.59 74.35 -12.19
N ASP A 375 93.35 75.38 -12.58
CA ASP A 375 92.90 76.77 -12.65
C ASP A 375 92.16 77.13 -13.97
N SER A 376 91.88 76.14 -14.82
CA SER A 376 91.22 76.35 -16.12
C SER A 376 89.69 76.43 -16.00
N PRO A 377 89.02 77.39 -16.67
CA PRO A 377 87.57 77.37 -16.85
C PRO A 377 87.05 76.06 -17.49
N LEU A 378 87.85 75.41 -18.35
CA LEU A 378 87.48 74.15 -19.00
C LEU A 378 87.43 72.98 -18.01
N SER A 379 88.17 73.05 -16.90
CA SER A 379 88.13 72.02 -15.84
C SER A 379 86.81 72.02 -15.07
N ILE A 380 86.09 73.16 -15.02
CA ILE A 380 84.71 73.23 -14.47
C ILE A 380 83.74 72.46 -15.39
N THR A 381 83.87 72.63 -16.70
CA THR A 381 83.12 71.86 -17.71
C THR A 381 83.45 70.37 -17.64
N ALA A 382 84.74 70.02 -17.48
CA ALA A 382 85.19 68.64 -17.30
C ALA A 382 84.61 68.00 -16.02
N GLN A 383 84.60 68.71 -14.89
CA GLN A 383 84.02 68.23 -13.64
C GLN A 383 82.51 68.01 -13.78
N THR A 384 81.80 68.93 -14.44
CA THR A 384 80.37 68.82 -14.72
C THR A 384 80.06 67.59 -15.59
N ARG A 385 80.92 67.29 -16.57
CA ARG A 385 80.83 66.06 -17.39
C ARG A 385 81.08 64.79 -16.55
N VAL A 386 82.08 64.81 -15.65
CA VAL A 386 82.34 63.71 -14.71
C VAL A 386 81.14 63.43 -13.81
N ASP A 387 80.56 64.46 -13.19
CA ASP A 387 79.42 64.32 -12.28
C ASP A 387 78.19 63.76 -13.00
N LEU A 388 77.94 64.19 -14.24
CA LEU A 388 76.88 63.65 -15.10
C LEU A 388 77.10 62.17 -15.42
N LEU A 389 78.31 61.79 -15.86
CA LEU A 389 78.64 60.38 -16.16
C LEU A 389 78.52 59.49 -14.92
N GLN A 390 78.92 59.97 -13.74
CA GLN A 390 78.75 59.23 -12.49
C GLN A 390 77.28 59.11 -12.05
N ARG A 391 76.41 60.11 -12.33
CA ARG A 391 74.96 59.99 -12.08
C ARG A 391 74.34 58.90 -12.95
N ILE A 392 74.61 58.94 -14.25
CA ILE A 392 74.13 57.93 -15.22
C ILE A 392 74.62 56.52 -14.84
N ALA A 393 75.86 56.38 -14.36
CA ALA A 393 76.38 55.10 -13.87
C ALA A 393 75.62 54.60 -12.61
N ARG A 394 75.41 55.47 -11.62
CA ARG A 394 74.64 55.14 -10.39
C ARG A 394 73.20 54.75 -10.72
N GLU A 395 72.50 55.56 -11.52
CA GLU A 395 71.13 55.30 -11.97
C GLU A 395 70.98 53.96 -12.70
N ARG A 396 71.96 53.60 -13.55
CA ARG A 396 72.03 52.28 -14.21
C ARG A 396 72.19 51.14 -13.21
N ASP A 397 73.06 51.30 -12.21
CA ASP A 397 73.31 50.27 -11.19
C ASP A 397 72.13 50.13 -10.22
N ASP A 398 71.47 51.23 -9.84
CA ASP A 398 70.24 51.21 -9.04
C ASP A 398 69.08 50.57 -9.78
N ARG A 399 68.93 50.87 -11.08
CA ARG A 399 67.97 50.18 -11.95
C ARG A 399 68.28 48.69 -12.04
N ALA A 400 69.55 48.30 -12.22
CA ALA A 400 69.95 46.89 -12.28
C ALA A 400 69.77 46.15 -10.94
N ARG A 401 69.84 46.85 -9.79
CA ARG A 401 69.42 46.32 -8.48
C ARG A 401 67.90 46.11 -8.43
N ALA A 402 67.13 47.15 -8.76
CA ALA A 402 65.66 47.11 -8.72
C ALA A 402 65.07 46.02 -9.66
N GLU A 403 65.63 45.84 -10.86
CA GLU A 403 65.22 44.78 -11.80
C GLU A 403 65.52 43.37 -11.25
N ARG A 404 66.62 43.16 -10.52
CA ARG A 404 66.93 41.89 -9.84
C ARG A 404 65.98 41.63 -8.66
N ASP A 405 65.72 42.65 -7.83
CA ASP A 405 64.81 42.52 -6.68
C ASP A 405 63.36 42.26 -7.14
N ALA A 406 62.94 42.88 -8.25
CA ALA A 406 61.65 42.60 -8.88
C ALA A 406 61.60 41.16 -9.41
N ALA A 407 62.64 40.68 -10.10
CA ALA A 407 62.72 39.31 -10.58
C ALA A 407 62.69 38.27 -9.44
N ALA A 408 63.40 38.54 -8.33
CA ALA A 408 63.39 37.69 -7.15
C ALA A 408 62.00 37.60 -6.49
N LYS A 409 61.31 38.75 -6.34
CA LYS A 409 59.93 38.80 -5.82
C LYS A 409 58.93 38.10 -6.74
N ALA A 410 59.06 38.26 -8.06
CA ALA A 410 58.23 37.58 -9.04
C ALA A 410 58.45 36.06 -9.02
N ALA A 411 59.69 35.60 -8.91
CA ALA A 411 60.02 34.17 -8.80
C ALA A 411 59.46 33.54 -7.52
N GLU A 412 59.46 34.27 -6.39
CA GLU A 412 58.88 33.78 -5.14
C GLU A 412 57.34 33.75 -5.18
N LEU A 413 56.69 34.78 -5.74
CA LEU A 413 55.24 34.78 -5.97
C LEU A 413 54.81 33.61 -6.87
N ALA A 414 55.58 33.32 -7.92
CA ALA A 414 55.33 32.19 -8.81
C ALA A 414 55.44 30.82 -8.09
N LYS A 415 56.38 30.66 -7.15
CA LYS A 415 56.44 29.45 -6.29
C LYS A 415 55.20 29.35 -5.39
N GLN A 416 54.78 30.44 -4.79
CA GLN A 416 53.61 30.48 -3.89
C GLN A 416 52.32 30.12 -4.65
N GLN A 417 52.12 30.70 -5.85
CA GLN A 417 51.01 30.34 -6.74
C GLN A 417 51.07 28.87 -7.18
N ALA A 418 52.25 28.36 -7.53
CA ALA A 418 52.42 26.94 -7.90
C ALA A 418 52.19 25.98 -6.71
N ALA A 419 52.48 26.40 -5.48
CA ALA A 419 52.18 25.65 -4.27
C ALA A 419 50.68 25.66 -3.95
N GLN A 420 50.02 26.83 -4.02
CA GLN A 420 48.57 26.97 -3.85
C GLN A 420 47.80 26.11 -4.86
N LYS A 421 48.17 26.17 -6.15
CA LYS A 421 47.53 25.36 -7.20
C LYS A 421 47.66 23.85 -6.95
N LYS A 422 48.80 23.38 -6.42
CA LYS A 422 48.97 21.97 -6.04
C LYS A 422 48.08 21.55 -4.86
N VAL A 423 47.87 22.43 -3.88
CA VAL A 423 46.95 22.19 -2.77
C VAL A 423 45.50 22.16 -3.25
N GLU A 424 45.13 23.05 -4.17
CA GLU A 424 43.81 23.08 -4.81
C GLU A 424 43.55 21.83 -5.66
N GLU A 425 44.48 21.45 -6.55
CA GLU A 425 44.40 20.22 -7.35
C GLU A 425 44.29 18.96 -6.47
N ALA A 426 45.00 18.91 -5.35
CA ALA A 426 44.90 17.81 -4.39
C ALA A 426 43.55 17.81 -3.65
N ALA A 427 43.00 18.98 -3.32
CA ALA A 427 41.69 19.11 -2.70
C ALA A 427 40.55 18.73 -3.65
N VAL A 428 40.66 19.07 -4.94
CA VAL A 428 39.71 18.64 -6.00
C VAL A 428 39.73 17.12 -6.14
N ARG A 429 40.91 16.52 -6.35
CA ARG A 429 41.03 15.05 -6.46
C ARG A 429 40.49 14.32 -5.23
N LYS A 430 40.73 14.84 -4.02
CA LYS A 430 40.15 14.27 -2.80
C LYS A 430 38.61 14.33 -2.82
N ARG A 431 38.00 15.43 -3.27
CA ARG A 431 36.53 15.54 -3.41
C ARG A 431 36.00 14.52 -4.43
N GLU A 432 36.68 14.34 -5.57
CA GLU A 432 36.33 13.31 -6.56
C GLU A 432 36.45 11.88 -5.99
N ASP A 433 37.46 11.60 -5.16
CA ASP A 433 37.62 10.32 -4.47
C ASP A 433 36.62 10.09 -3.34
N ASP A 434 36.23 11.15 -2.61
CA ASP A 434 35.19 11.09 -1.58
C ASP A 434 33.80 10.91 -2.24
N GLU A 435 33.51 11.62 -3.34
CA GLU A 435 32.27 11.49 -4.11
C GLU A 435 32.14 10.11 -4.76
N ARG A 436 33.18 9.60 -5.44
CA ARG A 436 33.15 8.24 -6.01
C ARG A 436 32.94 7.16 -4.95
N ARG A 437 33.45 7.37 -3.73
CA ARG A 437 33.18 6.47 -2.60
C ARG A 437 31.75 6.60 -2.08
N ALA A 438 31.19 7.80 -2.02
CA ALA A 438 29.78 8.02 -1.67
C ALA A 438 28.83 7.38 -2.69
N GLN A 439 29.00 7.66 -3.99
CA GLN A 439 28.22 7.07 -5.08
C GLN A 439 28.28 5.54 -5.07
N LYS A 440 29.46 4.95 -4.81
CA LYS A 440 29.58 3.49 -4.65
C LYS A 440 28.85 2.97 -3.42
N ALA A 441 28.98 3.64 -2.27
CA ALA A 441 28.30 3.23 -1.04
C ALA A 441 26.77 3.31 -1.19
N GLU A 442 26.26 4.32 -1.90
CA GLU A 442 24.85 4.45 -2.25
C GLU A 442 24.38 3.33 -3.19
N ALA A 443 25.16 3.01 -4.23
CA ALA A 443 24.86 1.89 -5.13
C ALA A 443 24.88 0.53 -4.40
N ASP A 444 25.86 0.29 -3.54
CA ASP A 444 25.95 -0.92 -2.70
C ASP A 444 24.82 -1.00 -1.67
N ALA A 445 24.32 0.14 -1.16
CA ALA A 445 23.17 0.20 -0.26
C ALA A 445 21.86 -0.04 -1.02
N LYS A 446 21.68 0.56 -2.20
CA LYS A 446 20.52 0.35 -3.06
C LYS A 446 20.42 -1.10 -3.53
N ALA A 447 21.51 -1.72 -3.97
CA ALA A 447 21.52 -3.12 -4.37
C ALA A 447 21.06 -4.07 -3.24
N LYS A 448 21.42 -3.76 -1.98
CA LYS A 448 20.95 -4.48 -0.79
C LYS A 448 19.48 -4.22 -0.48
N ALA A 449 18.98 -2.99 -0.68
CA ALA A 449 17.57 -2.67 -0.56
C ALA A 449 16.73 -3.41 -1.62
N ASP A 450 17.16 -3.38 -2.88
CA ASP A 450 16.52 -4.08 -4.01
C ASP A 450 16.53 -5.62 -3.79
N GLU A 451 17.56 -6.18 -3.15
CA GLU A 451 17.58 -7.60 -2.74
C GLU A 451 16.65 -7.89 -1.56
N ALA A 452 16.60 -7.02 -0.55
CA ALA A 452 15.69 -7.16 0.58
C ALA A 452 14.22 -7.05 0.16
N GLU A 453 13.88 -6.12 -0.73
CA GLU A 453 12.52 -5.98 -1.27
C GLU A 453 12.13 -7.22 -2.09
N ARG A 454 13.00 -7.72 -2.98
CA ARG A 454 12.73 -8.97 -3.73
C ARG A 454 12.45 -10.15 -2.80
N LYS A 455 13.24 -10.31 -1.72
CA LYS A 455 13.01 -11.36 -0.70
C LYS A 455 11.70 -11.15 0.07
N ALA A 456 11.37 -9.91 0.43
CA ALA A 456 10.11 -9.58 1.10
C ALA A 456 8.89 -9.83 0.19
N ALA A 457 8.98 -9.50 -1.10
CA ALA A 457 7.96 -9.76 -2.10
C ALA A 457 7.77 -11.26 -2.35
N GLU A 458 8.85 -12.05 -2.43
CA GLU A 458 8.79 -13.51 -2.56
C GLU A 458 8.15 -14.15 -1.31
N ALA A 459 8.57 -13.75 -0.11
CA ALA A 459 7.99 -14.21 1.15
C ALA A 459 6.49 -13.87 1.25
N LYS A 460 6.10 -12.65 0.84
CA LYS A 460 4.70 -12.23 0.79
C LYS A 460 3.88 -13.07 -0.19
N ARG A 461 4.37 -13.32 -1.40
CA ARG A 461 3.69 -14.19 -2.38
C ARG A 461 3.51 -15.61 -1.85
N LYS A 462 4.54 -16.19 -1.21
CA LYS A 462 4.44 -17.49 -0.54
C LYS A 462 3.39 -17.52 0.57
N ALA A 463 3.25 -16.44 1.34
CA ALA A 463 2.20 -16.33 2.36
C ALA A 463 0.80 -16.18 1.76
N GLU A 464 0.63 -15.37 0.71
CA GLU A 464 -0.64 -15.19 -0.01
C GLU A 464 -1.09 -16.49 -0.70
N ASP A 465 -0.18 -17.24 -1.33
CA ASP A 465 -0.49 -18.52 -1.96
C ASP A 465 -0.75 -19.64 -0.93
N ALA A 466 -0.13 -19.60 0.27
CA ALA A 466 -0.47 -20.50 1.36
C ALA A 466 -1.87 -20.25 1.96
N ASP A 467 -2.26 -18.98 2.13
CA ASP A 467 -3.61 -18.61 2.59
C ASP A 467 -4.69 -18.97 1.55
N ARG A 468 -4.40 -18.79 0.26
CA ARG A 468 -5.22 -19.28 -0.86
C ARG A 468 -5.38 -20.80 -0.83
N GLN A 469 -4.32 -21.57 -0.56
CA GLN A 469 -4.41 -23.02 -0.44
C GLN A 469 -5.24 -23.44 0.78
N LYS A 470 -5.08 -22.77 1.93
CA LYS A 470 -5.86 -23.03 3.16
C LYS A 470 -7.35 -22.75 2.94
N THR A 471 -7.70 -21.58 2.40
CA THR A 471 -9.09 -21.20 2.12
C THR A 471 -9.73 -22.08 1.03
N ALA A 472 -8.96 -22.50 0.02
CA ALA A 472 -9.43 -23.47 -0.98
C ALA A 472 -9.69 -24.87 -0.37
N ALA A 473 -8.83 -25.34 0.54
CA ALA A 473 -9.00 -26.60 1.24
C ALA A 473 -10.21 -26.58 2.20
N GLU A 474 -10.42 -25.49 2.94
CA GLU A 474 -11.59 -25.29 3.79
C GLU A 474 -12.88 -25.26 2.96
N ALA A 475 -12.90 -24.55 1.83
CA ALA A 475 -14.03 -24.55 0.90
C ALA A 475 -14.27 -25.92 0.23
N ALA A 476 -13.23 -26.72 -0.02
CA ALA A 476 -13.37 -28.09 -0.52
C ALA A 476 -13.94 -29.04 0.55
N ALA A 477 -13.50 -28.90 1.80
CA ALA A 477 -14.03 -29.68 2.93
C ALA A 477 -15.52 -29.39 3.17
N LEU A 478 -15.92 -28.11 3.16
CA LEU A 478 -17.33 -27.71 3.30
C LEU A 478 -18.21 -28.26 2.16
N ARG A 479 -17.73 -28.25 0.90
CA ARG A 479 -18.43 -28.88 -0.22
C ARG A 479 -18.58 -30.38 0.00
N ALA A 480 -17.50 -31.08 0.32
CA ALA A 480 -17.52 -32.53 0.56
C ALA A 480 -18.42 -32.92 1.74
N GLU A 481 -18.54 -32.08 2.78
CA GLU A 481 -19.50 -32.29 3.86
C GLU A 481 -20.95 -32.06 3.39
N SER A 482 -21.21 -31.00 2.62
CA SER A 482 -22.54 -30.74 2.06
C SER A 482 -23.03 -31.86 1.15
N GLU A 483 -22.15 -32.42 0.32
CA GLU A 483 -22.45 -33.59 -0.53
C GLU A 483 -22.71 -34.86 0.28
N ARG A 484 -22.04 -35.04 1.42
CA ARG A 484 -22.35 -36.16 2.33
C ARG A 484 -23.71 -35.98 2.96
N ARG A 485 -24.05 -34.76 3.40
CA ARG A 485 -25.36 -34.43 3.98
C ARG A 485 -26.50 -34.62 2.97
N THR A 486 -26.33 -34.23 1.69
CA THR A 486 -27.35 -34.47 0.66
C THR A 486 -27.54 -35.95 0.36
N ARG A 487 -26.45 -36.71 0.15
CA ARG A 487 -26.53 -38.16 -0.11
C ARG A 487 -27.20 -38.93 1.04
N LEU A 488 -26.89 -38.57 2.29
CA LEU A 488 -27.55 -39.17 3.47
C LEU A 488 -29.05 -38.84 3.51
N ALA A 489 -29.45 -37.60 3.23
CA ALA A 489 -30.85 -37.21 3.15
C ALA A 489 -31.59 -37.88 1.97
N GLU A 490 -30.91 -38.15 0.86
CA GLU A 490 -31.46 -38.93 -0.27
C GLU A 490 -31.63 -40.42 0.07
N ASP A 491 -30.66 -41.02 0.77
CA ASP A 491 -30.77 -42.39 1.29
C ASP A 491 -31.89 -42.54 2.32
N GLU A 492 -32.07 -41.56 3.22
CA GLU A 492 -33.19 -41.53 4.16
C GLU A 492 -34.55 -41.35 3.46
N ARG A 493 -34.64 -40.44 2.48
CA ARG A 493 -35.84 -40.27 1.65
C ARG A 493 -36.19 -41.54 0.88
N ARG A 494 -35.19 -42.25 0.33
CA ARG A 494 -35.42 -43.52 -0.36
C ARG A 494 -35.95 -44.59 0.59
N LYS A 495 -35.33 -44.76 1.77
CA LYS A 495 -35.83 -45.68 2.81
C LYS A 495 -37.24 -45.33 3.28
N ALA A 496 -37.56 -44.05 3.44
CA ALA A 496 -38.89 -43.59 3.81
C ALA A 496 -39.93 -43.88 2.70
N ALA A 497 -39.56 -43.72 1.43
CA ALA A 497 -40.41 -44.08 0.30
C ALA A 497 -40.62 -45.60 0.20
N GLU A 498 -39.55 -46.40 0.33
CA GLU A 498 -39.59 -47.87 0.38
C GLU A 498 -40.50 -48.38 1.51
N ALA A 499 -40.35 -47.84 2.72
CA ALA A 499 -41.21 -48.15 3.87
C ALA A 499 -42.68 -47.74 3.62
N THR A 500 -42.91 -46.58 3.00
CA THR A 500 -44.26 -46.12 2.62
C THR A 500 -44.93 -47.08 1.65
N ILE A 501 -44.19 -47.55 0.64
CA ILE A 501 -44.66 -48.53 -0.36
C ILE A 501 -44.97 -49.88 0.30
N GLN A 502 -44.10 -50.36 1.21
CA GLN A 502 -44.36 -51.60 1.96
C GLN A 502 -45.62 -51.51 2.83
N GLU A 503 -45.85 -50.35 3.47
CA GLU A 503 -47.03 -50.10 4.27
C GLU A 503 -48.32 -50.01 3.44
N THR A 504 -48.29 -49.40 2.23
CA THR A 504 -49.46 -49.44 1.32
C THR A 504 -49.74 -50.87 0.84
N VAL A 505 -48.71 -51.62 0.44
CA VAL A 505 -48.88 -53.04 0.05
C VAL A 505 -49.44 -53.89 1.20
N CYS A 506 -49.04 -53.62 2.45
CA CYS A 506 -49.61 -54.31 3.61
C CYS A 506 -51.07 -53.91 3.88
N LYS A 507 -51.45 -52.65 3.64
CA LYS A 507 -52.85 -52.18 3.76
C LYS A 507 -53.76 -52.79 2.68
N ASP A 508 -53.30 -52.87 1.43
CA ASP A 508 -54.05 -53.50 0.35
C ASP A 508 -54.21 -55.01 0.59
N GLN A 509 -53.17 -55.67 1.11
CA GLN A 509 -53.25 -57.07 1.55
C GLN A 509 -54.17 -57.25 2.78
N GLN A 510 -54.20 -56.31 3.73
CA GLN A 510 -55.12 -56.33 4.87
C GLN A 510 -56.57 -56.24 4.38
N ALA A 511 -56.90 -55.26 3.53
CA ALA A 511 -58.25 -55.11 2.97
C ALA A 511 -58.69 -56.36 2.19
N LYS A 512 -57.78 -56.97 1.42
CA LYS A 512 -58.04 -58.23 0.70
C LYS A 512 -58.22 -59.44 1.63
N PHE A 513 -57.48 -59.50 2.74
CA PHE A 513 -57.69 -60.51 3.77
C PHE A 513 -59.08 -60.37 4.42
N ASP A 514 -59.46 -59.16 4.78
CA ASP A 514 -60.71 -58.89 5.49
C ASP A 514 -61.94 -59.18 4.60
N ASP A 515 -61.87 -58.86 3.30
CA ASP A 515 -62.86 -59.26 2.28
C ASP A 515 -63.01 -60.78 2.14
N LEU A 516 -61.89 -61.52 2.04
CA LEU A 516 -61.89 -62.99 1.95
C LEU A 516 -62.39 -63.65 3.25
N ASN A 517 -62.05 -63.08 4.40
CA ASN A 517 -62.49 -63.57 5.71
C ASN A 517 -63.99 -63.29 5.93
N GLY A 518 -64.51 -62.17 5.43
CA GLY A 518 -65.95 -61.88 5.39
C GLY A 518 -66.74 -62.86 4.50
N LYS A 519 -66.10 -63.43 3.48
CA LYS A 519 -66.68 -64.43 2.56
C LYS A 519 -66.52 -65.89 3.02
N SER A 520 -66.14 -66.10 4.29
CA SER A 520 -65.84 -67.42 4.89
C SER A 520 -66.93 -68.49 4.78
N SER A 521 -68.19 -68.12 4.53
CA SER A 521 -69.28 -69.09 4.32
C SER A 521 -69.21 -69.82 2.96
N ALA A 522 -68.59 -69.22 1.94
CA ALA A 522 -68.58 -69.71 0.57
C ALA A 522 -67.82 -71.02 0.37
N THR A 523 -68.20 -71.82 -0.62
CA THR A 523 -67.59 -73.12 -0.92
C THR A 523 -66.15 -73.02 -1.43
N SER A 524 -65.76 -71.91 -2.06
CA SER A 524 -64.38 -71.65 -2.52
C SER A 524 -63.47 -71.04 -1.45
N ALA A 525 -64.03 -70.54 -0.32
CA ALA A 525 -63.32 -69.67 0.61
C ALA A 525 -62.00 -70.25 1.14
N LEU A 526 -61.94 -71.57 1.34
CA LEU A 526 -60.72 -72.26 1.78
C LEU A 526 -59.60 -72.23 0.71
N ASP A 527 -59.93 -72.34 -0.57
CA ASP A 527 -58.95 -72.32 -1.66
C ASP A 527 -58.58 -70.90 -2.12
N ASP A 528 -59.53 -69.96 -2.02
CA ASP A 528 -59.27 -68.53 -2.17
C ASP A 528 -58.27 -68.05 -1.08
N MET A 529 -58.50 -68.44 0.18
CA MET A 529 -57.61 -68.10 1.30
C MET A 529 -56.22 -68.77 1.17
N LYS A 530 -56.14 -70.05 0.73
CA LYS A 530 -54.85 -70.70 0.39
C LYS A 530 -54.11 -69.97 -0.74
N THR A 531 -54.82 -69.45 -1.73
CA THR A 531 -54.24 -68.74 -2.87
C THR A 531 -53.75 -67.35 -2.45
N PHE A 532 -54.48 -66.67 -1.58
CA PHE A 532 -54.04 -65.45 -0.93
C PHE A 532 -52.78 -65.69 -0.06
N ALA A 533 -52.73 -66.75 0.75
CA ALA A 533 -51.56 -67.11 1.56
C ALA A 533 -50.26 -67.33 0.75
N LYS A 534 -50.36 -67.74 -0.53
CA LYS A 534 -49.22 -67.89 -1.44
C LYS A 534 -48.75 -66.58 -2.08
N SER A 535 -49.59 -65.55 -2.06
CA SER A 535 -49.34 -64.25 -2.70
C SER A 535 -49.11 -63.10 -1.71
N ILE A 536 -49.10 -63.39 -0.41
CA ILE A 536 -48.94 -62.40 0.65
C ILE A 536 -47.47 -62.10 0.94
N THR A 537 -47.15 -60.82 1.05
CA THR A 537 -45.77 -60.34 1.33
C THR A 537 -45.66 -59.60 2.66
N CYS A 538 -46.76 -59.11 3.24
CA CYS A 538 -46.74 -58.50 4.57
C CYS A 538 -46.70 -59.55 5.68
N SER A 539 -45.55 -59.65 6.35
CA SER A 539 -45.31 -60.62 7.44
C SER A 539 -46.30 -60.51 8.61
N ARG A 540 -46.88 -59.32 8.86
CA ARG A 540 -47.90 -59.11 9.90
C ARG A 540 -49.17 -59.94 9.67
N LEU A 541 -49.53 -60.18 8.41
CA LEU A 541 -50.75 -60.89 8.04
C LEU A 541 -50.57 -62.41 7.95
N GLN A 542 -49.35 -62.90 7.73
CA GLN A 542 -49.05 -64.34 7.63
C GLN A 542 -49.65 -65.19 8.77
N PRO A 543 -49.50 -64.84 10.07
CA PRO A 543 -50.15 -65.60 11.14
C PRO A 543 -51.68 -65.51 11.12
N MET A 544 -52.25 -64.35 10.76
CA MET A 544 -53.70 -64.14 10.68
C MET A 544 -54.33 -65.01 9.57
N VAL A 545 -53.68 -65.07 8.41
CA VAL A 545 -54.10 -65.91 7.27
C VAL A 545 -53.98 -67.40 7.61
N ALA A 546 -52.91 -67.82 8.28
CA ALA A 546 -52.77 -69.20 8.74
C ALA A 546 -53.91 -69.61 9.69
N THR A 547 -54.23 -68.77 10.68
CA THR A 547 -55.36 -69.00 11.60
C THR A 547 -56.71 -69.07 10.86
N ALA A 548 -56.94 -68.20 9.87
CA ALA A 548 -58.16 -68.23 9.05
C ALA A 548 -58.27 -69.52 8.19
N ILE A 549 -57.16 -69.97 7.60
CA ILE A 549 -57.11 -71.24 6.85
C ILE A 549 -57.45 -72.42 7.75
N ASP A 550 -56.88 -72.50 8.95
CA ASP A 550 -57.12 -73.63 9.86
C ASP A 550 -58.54 -73.64 10.42
N ARG A 551 -59.14 -72.46 10.63
CA ARG A 551 -60.58 -72.33 10.89
C ARG A 551 -61.42 -72.84 9.71
N LEU A 552 -61.11 -72.41 8.48
CA LEU A 552 -61.86 -72.81 7.28
C LEU A 552 -61.73 -74.31 6.98
N LYS A 553 -60.58 -74.94 7.26
CA LYS A 553 -60.44 -76.41 7.26
C LYS A 553 -61.40 -77.04 8.24
N LEU A 554 -61.39 -76.62 9.51
CA LEU A 554 -62.23 -77.19 10.56
C LEU A 554 -63.74 -77.01 10.27
N GLU A 555 -64.14 -75.93 9.62
CA GLU A 555 -65.53 -75.74 9.15
C GLU A 555 -65.86 -76.62 7.92
N ALA A 556 -64.92 -76.82 6.99
CA ALA A 556 -65.09 -77.75 5.86
C ALA A 556 -65.14 -79.22 6.31
N ASP A 557 -64.27 -79.63 7.24
CA ASP A 557 -64.25 -80.99 7.83
C ASP A 557 -65.56 -81.30 8.57
N LYS A 558 -66.13 -80.30 9.27
CA LYS A 558 -67.48 -80.42 9.87
C LYS A 558 -68.58 -80.56 8.82
N ARG A 559 -68.56 -79.77 7.74
CA ARG A 559 -69.51 -79.92 6.63
C ARG A 559 -69.41 -81.30 5.98
N ALA A 560 -68.20 -81.84 5.80
CA ALA A 560 -67.97 -83.18 5.26
C ALA A 560 -68.43 -84.30 6.24
N ALA A 561 -68.23 -84.13 7.55
CA ALA A 561 -68.70 -85.06 8.57
C ALA A 561 -70.23 -85.14 8.64
N ALA A 562 -70.93 -84.03 8.38
CA ALA A 562 -72.40 -83.95 8.36
C ALA A 562 -73.05 -84.46 7.06
N MET A 563 -72.27 -84.85 6.04
CA MET A 563 -72.84 -85.39 4.79
C MET A 563 -73.46 -86.79 5.02
N PRO A 564 -74.61 -87.12 4.40
CA PRO A 564 -75.19 -88.46 4.47
C PRO A 564 -74.19 -89.54 4.06
N ASN A 565 -74.13 -90.61 4.85
CA ASN A 565 -73.15 -91.71 4.73
C ASN A 565 -71.69 -91.32 5.01
N SER A 566 -71.41 -90.25 5.75
CA SER A 566 -70.02 -89.93 6.15
C SER A 566 -69.40 -91.08 6.97
N PRO A 567 -68.06 -91.32 6.87
CA PRO A 567 -67.41 -92.39 7.63
C PRO A 567 -67.41 -92.23 9.15
N GLN A 568 -67.96 -91.12 9.66
CA GLN A 568 -68.24 -90.89 11.09
C GLN A 568 -69.67 -91.32 11.41
N LEU A 569 -70.67 -90.80 10.68
CA LEU A 569 -72.08 -91.18 10.84
C LEU A 569 -72.31 -92.69 10.64
N VAL A 570 -71.68 -93.29 9.62
CA VAL A 570 -71.74 -94.75 9.39
C VAL A 570 -71.16 -95.53 10.56
N ARG A 571 -70.06 -95.05 11.18
CA ARG A 571 -69.45 -95.69 12.35
C ARG A 571 -70.35 -95.64 13.58
N SER A 572 -71.04 -94.51 13.77
CA SER A 572 -72.06 -94.36 14.82
C SER A 572 -73.24 -95.29 14.59
N ALA A 573 -73.81 -95.33 13.37
CA ALA A 573 -74.90 -96.25 13.04
C ALA A 573 -74.51 -97.72 13.19
N GLN A 574 -73.30 -98.12 12.78
CA GLN A 574 -72.78 -99.47 13.00
C GLN A 574 -72.64 -99.80 14.49
N SER A 575 -72.19 -98.85 15.31
CA SER A 575 -72.04 -99.03 16.76
C SER A 575 -73.40 -99.24 17.43
N GLU A 576 -74.39 -98.45 17.06
CA GLU A 576 -75.76 -98.58 17.56
C GLU A 576 -76.46 -99.85 17.05
N LEU A 577 -76.30 -100.20 15.76
CA LEU A 577 -76.78 -101.46 15.18
C LEU A 577 -76.19 -102.68 15.90
N ALA A 578 -74.92 -102.62 16.30
CA ALA A 578 -74.28 -103.68 17.08
C ALA A 578 -74.83 -103.73 18.51
N ARG A 579 -75.02 -102.57 19.16
CA ARG A 579 -75.61 -102.46 20.51
C ARG A 579 -77.01 -103.07 20.59
N ILE A 580 -77.85 -102.85 19.57
CA ILE A 580 -79.21 -103.43 19.48
C ILE A 580 -79.23 -104.86 18.91
N GLY A 581 -78.07 -105.44 18.60
CA GLY A 581 -77.90 -106.82 18.15
C GLY A 581 -78.19 -107.09 16.67
N CYS A 582 -78.36 -106.05 15.85
CA CYS A 582 -78.68 -106.17 14.41
C CYS A 582 -77.45 -106.27 13.50
N LEU A 583 -76.26 -105.86 13.98
CA LEU A 583 -74.96 -106.03 13.33
C LEU A 583 -74.02 -106.87 14.23
N THR A 584 -73.29 -107.80 13.63
CA THR A 584 -72.32 -108.69 14.31
C THR A 584 -70.86 -108.35 14.02
N GLU A 585 -70.62 -107.50 13.01
CA GLU A 585 -69.29 -107.02 12.62
C GLU A 585 -68.87 -105.79 13.45
N LYS A 586 -67.56 -105.51 13.50
CA LYS A 586 -67.03 -104.32 14.21
C LYS A 586 -67.28 -103.06 13.36
N PRO A 587 -67.67 -101.92 13.96
CA PRO A 587 -67.79 -100.65 13.25
C PRO A 587 -66.47 -100.23 12.56
N ASN A 588 -66.49 -100.14 11.23
CA ASN A 588 -65.36 -99.72 10.39
C ASN A 588 -65.56 -98.34 9.75
N GLY A 589 -66.79 -97.85 9.66
CA GLY A 589 -67.15 -96.57 9.01
C GLY A 589 -67.45 -96.68 7.51
N GLU A 590 -67.55 -97.88 6.96
CA GLU A 590 -67.88 -98.12 5.54
C GLU A 590 -69.29 -98.70 5.40
N LEU A 591 -70.08 -98.19 4.44
CA LEU A 591 -71.46 -98.66 4.22
C LEU A 591 -71.49 -99.97 3.41
N GLY A 592 -70.81 -100.99 3.92
CA GLY A 592 -70.69 -102.32 3.32
C GLY A 592 -71.98 -103.14 3.38
N ALA A 593 -72.00 -104.28 2.67
CA ALA A 593 -73.19 -105.13 2.52
C ALA A 593 -73.79 -105.58 3.86
N ALA A 594 -72.96 -106.02 4.81
CA ALA A 594 -73.43 -106.42 6.15
C ALA A 594 -74.08 -105.26 6.93
N THR A 595 -73.56 -104.04 6.78
CA THR A 595 -74.14 -102.84 7.41
C THR A 595 -75.48 -102.48 6.77
N LYS A 596 -75.58 -102.52 5.43
CA LYS A 596 -76.85 -102.30 4.72
C LYS A 596 -77.91 -103.35 5.09
N SER A 597 -77.53 -104.62 5.20
CA SER A 597 -78.42 -105.70 5.65
C SER A 597 -78.84 -105.53 7.12
N ALA A 598 -77.94 -105.10 8.01
CA ALA A 598 -78.28 -104.80 9.40
C ALA A 598 -79.27 -103.61 9.51
N LEU A 599 -79.04 -102.55 8.74
CA LEU A 599 -79.89 -101.36 8.67
C LEU A 599 -81.28 -101.70 8.11
N SER A 600 -81.34 -102.49 7.02
CA SER A 600 -82.57 -102.99 6.40
C SER A 600 -83.38 -103.89 7.35
N ARG A 601 -82.73 -104.83 8.06
CA ARG A 601 -83.39 -105.65 9.10
C ARG A 601 -83.98 -104.77 10.21
N TYR A 602 -83.25 -103.76 10.68
CA TYR A 602 -83.75 -102.84 11.70
C TYR A 602 -84.96 -102.01 11.21
N LEU A 603 -84.87 -101.42 10.02
CA LEU A 603 -85.96 -100.64 9.41
C LEU A 603 -87.21 -101.50 9.19
N SER A 604 -87.05 -102.73 8.72
CA SER A 604 -88.13 -103.72 8.56
C SER A 604 -88.83 -104.05 9.88
N ILE A 605 -88.08 -104.30 10.96
CA ILE A 605 -88.63 -104.50 12.32
C ILE A 605 -89.38 -103.25 12.84
N LYS A 606 -89.01 -102.05 12.36
CA LYS A 606 -89.70 -100.78 12.65
C LYS A 606 -90.80 -100.41 11.64
N GLY A 607 -91.11 -101.26 10.66
CA GLY A 607 -92.15 -101.01 9.66
C GLY A 607 -91.81 -99.92 8.64
N ARG A 608 -90.53 -99.60 8.44
CA ARG A 608 -90.04 -98.65 7.42
C ARG A 608 -89.47 -99.39 6.21
N SER A 609 -89.53 -98.77 5.02
CA SER A 609 -88.95 -99.38 3.80
C SER A 609 -87.43 -99.53 3.91
N SER A 610 -86.89 -100.54 3.24
CA SER A 610 -85.45 -100.79 3.14
C SER A 610 -84.69 -99.79 2.26
N ASP A 611 -85.40 -98.96 1.49
CA ASP A 611 -84.81 -98.04 0.53
C ASP A 611 -84.25 -96.76 1.19
N ASP A 612 -84.71 -96.44 2.42
CA ASP A 612 -84.21 -95.40 3.31
C ASP A 612 -82.78 -95.70 3.87
N ALA A 613 -81.98 -96.53 3.18
CA ALA A 613 -80.71 -97.06 3.67
C ALA A 613 -79.54 -96.06 3.73
N SER A 614 -79.81 -94.76 3.67
CA SER A 614 -78.81 -93.70 3.87
C SER A 614 -78.59 -93.41 5.36
N VAL A 615 -77.35 -93.45 5.81
CA VAL A 615 -77.03 -93.10 7.21
C VAL A 615 -76.96 -91.58 7.38
N THR A 616 -78.04 -91.01 7.92
CA THR A 616 -78.15 -89.62 8.37
C THR A 616 -77.98 -89.51 9.88
N GLU A 617 -77.79 -88.29 10.39
CA GLU A 617 -77.74 -88.00 11.83
C GLU A 617 -79.04 -88.39 12.55
N ASP A 618 -80.20 -88.15 11.92
CA ASP A 618 -81.51 -88.58 12.42
C ASP A 618 -81.61 -90.11 12.58
N LEU A 619 -81.08 -90.88 11.62
CA LEU A 619 -81.11 -92.35 11.68
C LEU A 619 -80.19 -92.90 12.78
N VAL A 620 -79.04 -92.27 13.01
CA VAL A 620 -78.17 -92.56 14.16
C VAL A 620 -78.91 -92.28 15.48
N SER A 621 -79.62 -91.14 15.56
CA SER A 621 -80.44 -90.77 16.71
C SER A 621 -81.58 -91.78 16.96
N ASP A 622 -82.28 -92.23 15.92
CA ASP A 622 -83.36 -93.23 16.02
C ASP A 622 -82.88 -94.62 16.41
N LEU A 623 -81.66 -95.01 16.03
CA LEU A 623 -80.99 -96.21 16.53
C LEU A 623 -80.61 -96.06 18.01
N GLY A 624 -80.07 -94.90 18.39
CA GLY A 624 -79.71 -94.57 19.78
C GLY A 624 -80.88 -94.68 20.78
N LYS A 625 -82.08 -94.25 20.37
CA LYS A 625 -83.31 -94.30 21.18
C LYS A 625 -83.77 -95.71 21.58
N GLN A 626 -83.19 -96.78 21.03
CA GLN A 626 -83.64 -98.15 21.31
C GLN A 626 -83.02 -98.71 22.61
N SER A 627 -83.86 -98.90 23.63
CA SER A 627 -83.47 -99.42 24.95
C SER A 627 -83.55 -100.95 25.04
N GLY A 628 -82.73 -101.67 24.27
CA GLY A 628 -82.62 -103.14 24.34
C GLY A 628 -82.10 -103.80 23.07
N ARG A 629 -81.97 -105.13 23.09
CA ARG A 629 -81.74 -105.93 21.87
C ARG A 629 -83.03 -105.95 21.04
N VAL A 630 -82.97 -105.44 19.81
CA VAL A 630 -84.12 -105.34 18.89
C VAL A 630 -84.13 -106.50 17.88
N CYS A 631 -82.96 -106.93 17.40
CA CYS A 631 -82.86 -108.08 16.50
C CYS A 631 -82.77 -109.40 17.29
N PRO A 632 -83.59 -110.42 16.97
CA PRO A 632 -83.53 -111.75 17.59
C PRO A 632 -82.17 -112.45 17.46
N ILE A 633 -81.91 -113.41 18.35
CA ILE A 633 -80.66 -114.19 18.35
C ILE A 633 -80.78 -115.38 17.39
N GLU A 634 -79.98 -115.36 16.32
CA GLU A 634 -79.80 -116.49 15.40
C GLU A 634 -78.79 -117.50 15.99
N CYS A 635 -79.27 -118.52 16.70
CA CYS A 635 -78.43 -119.65 17.12
C CYS A 635 -78.02 -120.52 15.92
N LYS A 636 -76.78 -121.04 15.92
CA LYS A 636 -76.30 -121.94 14.86
C LYS A 636 -77.02 -123.29 14.92
N SER A 637 -77.25 -123.89 13.75
CA SER A 637 -77.92 -125.19 13.60
C SER A 637 -77.29 -126.26 14.49
N GLY A 638 -78.14 -127.01 15.21
CA GLY A 638 -77.73 -128.01 16.22
C GLY A 638 -77.73 -127.50 17.66
N GLN A 639 -78.07 -126.23 17.92
CA GLN A 639 -78.25 -125.68 19.27
C GLN A 639 -79.62 -125.02 19.42
N ILE A 640 -80.20 -125.07 20.62
CA ILE A 640 -81.51 -124.48 20.94
C ILE A 640 -81.28 -123.26 21.84
N ALA A 641 -81.95 -122.15 21.54
CA ALA A 641 -81.93 -120.95 22.36
C ALA A 641 -82.72 -121.17 23.66
N LYS A 642 -82.12 -120.86 24.82
CA LYS A 642 -82.79 -120.94 26.13
C LYS A 642 -82.40 -119.73 26.98
N GLY A 643 -83.16 -118.65 26.85
CA GLY A 643 -82.73 -117.31 27.26
C GLY A 643 -81.68 -116.75 26.30
N ASP A 644 -80.84 -115.82 26.76
CA ASP A 644 -79.77 -115.19 25.98
C ASP A 644 -78.54 -116.11 25.72
N SER A 645 -78.75 -117.42 25.52
CA SER A 645 -77.68 -118.39 25.24
C SER A 645 -78.17 -119.60 24.44
N CYS A 646 -77.33 -120.04 23.50
CA CYS A 646 -77.49 -121.26 22.72
C CYS A 646 -76.77 -122.42 23.42
N ILE A 647 -77.43 -123.56 23.62
CA ILE A 647 -76.87 -124.72 24.34
C ILE A 647 -77.06 -126.04 23.58
N ALA A 648 -76.25 -127.05 23.94
CA ALA A 648 -76.18 -128.38 23.32
C ALA A 648 -76.50 -129.51 24.33
N SER A 649 -76.61 -130.76 23.85
CA SER A 649 -77.13 -131.91 24.62
C SER A 649 -76.07 -132.68 25.44
N GLU A 650 -76.52 -133.56 26.34
CA GLU A 650 -75.81 -134.08 27.53
C GLU A 650 -74.70 -135.13 27.31
N LYS A 651 -73.57 -135.05 28.05
CA LYS A 651 -73.20 -135.91 29.22
C LYS A 651 -71.77 -135.58 29.77
N PRO A 652 -71.35 -136.03 30.99
CA PRO A 652 -70.60 -135.15 31.91
C PRO A 652 -69.21 -135.63 32.45
N ASP A 653 -68.60 -134.74 33.27
CA ASP A 653 -67.54 -134.92 34.30
C ASP A 653 -66.08 -135.24 33.86
N GLU A 654 -64.98 -134.88 34.57
CA GLU A 654 -64.75 -134.24 35.90
C GLU A 654 -63.56 -133.19 35.82
N PRO A 655 -63.19 -132.40 36.88
CA PRO A 655 -62.53 -131.08 36.72
C PRO A 655 -61.30 -130.78 37.65
N LYS A 656 -61.03 -129.47 37.93
CA LYS A 656 -60.07 -128.83 38.91
C LYS A 656 -58.65 -128.54 38.32
N ALA A 657 -57.83 -127.56 38.76
CA ALA A 657 -57.89 -126.41 39.69
C ALA A 657 -56.59 -125.54 39.53
N ALA A 658 -56.33 -124.35 40.11
CA ALA A 658 -57.13 -123.18 40.60
C ALA A 658 -56.16 -122.05 41.11
N THR A 659 -56.67 -120.84 41.42
CA THR A 659 -55.97 -119.68 42.10
C THR A 659 -54.90 -118.92 41.27
N ARG A 660 -54.38 -117.71 41.60
CA ARG A 660 -54.35 -116.90 42.87
C ARG A 660 -54.19 -115.36 42.59
N ARG A 661 -54.37 -114.51 43.62
CA ARG A 661 -54.03 -113.05 43.72
C ARG A 661 -52.66 -112.88 44.49
N PRO A 662 -52.06 -111.68 44.83
CA PRO A 662 -52.51 -110.27 44.78
C PRO A 662 -51.43 -109.22 44.29
N ARG A 663 -51.61 -107.87 44.40
CA ARG A 663 -50.99 -106.86 45.34
C ARG A 663 -49.45 -106.96 45.57
N ASP A 664 -48.57 -105.93 45.61
CA ASP A 664 -48.57 -104.42 45.66
C ASP A 664 -47.14 -103.85 45.33
N ASP A 665 -46.76 -102.55 45.35
CA ASP A 665 -47.27 -101.20 44.92
C ASP A 665 -46.09 -100.15 45.07
N ASP A 666 -46.22 -98.87 44.62
CA ASP A 666 -45.29 -97.69 44.72
C ASP A 666 -43.85 -97.76 44.11
N ALA A 667 -43.15 -96.70 43.63
CA ALA A 667 -43.49 -95.32 43.19
C ALA A 667 -42.36 -94.67 42.30
N ASP A 668 -42.74 -93.61 41.54
CA ASP A 668 -41.94 -92.49 40.94
C ASP A 668 -40.97 -92.59 39.70
N GLU A 669 -40.82 -91.42 39.08
CA GLU A 669 -40.27 -90.97 37.76
C GLU A 669 -38.70 -90.87 37.60
N PRO A 670 -38.09 -90.43 36.44
CA PRO A 670 -38.41 -90.61 35.01
C PRO A 670 -37.19 -90.76 34.02
N ALA A 671 -37.48 -90.68 32.70
CA ALA A 671 -36.68 -90.11 31.58
C ALA A 671 -35.82 -90.99 30.62
N ALA A 672 -35.72 -90.52 29.37
CA ALA A 672 -35.21 -91.20 28.16
C ALA A 672 -33.66 -91.12 27.99
N ARG A 673 -32.92 -92.11 27.43
CA ARG A 673 -32.89 -92.71 26.07
C ARG A 673 -32.67 -91.67 24.92
N ARG A 674 -31.48 -91.48 24.35
CA ARG A 674 -30.55 -92.32 23.53
C ARG A 674 -30.90 -92.44 22.00
N LYS A 675 -30.16 -91.66 21.17
CA LYS A 675 -29.27 -92.08 20.02
C LYS A 675 -29.85 -92.91 18.83
N PRO A 676 -29.13 -93.16 17.69
CA PRO A 676 -27.86 -92.60 17.16
C PRO A 676 -27.79 -92.29 15.61
N ALA A 677 -26.64 -91.75 15.15
CA ALA A 677 -25.94 -92.04 13.85
C ALA A 677 -26.54 -91.60 12.47
N ARG A 678 -25.78 -91.36 11.36
CA ARG A 678 -24.34 -91.00 11.08
C ARG A 678 -24.16 -90.75 9.54
N ARG A 679 -23.06 -90.04 9.14
CA ARG A 679 -22.43 -89.92 7.77
C ARG A 679 -23.03 -88.82 6.86
N GLU A 680 -22.29 -87.78 6.44
CA GLU A 680 -21.14 -87.61 5.50
C GLU A 680 -21.63 -87.26 4.07
N ALA A 681 -21.07 -86.29 3.32
CA ALA A 681 -20.00 -85.28 3.57
C ALA A 681 -20.46 -83.88 3.04
N GLN A 682 -19.77 -82.99 2.27
CA GLN A 682 -18.42 -82.92 1.67
C GLN A 682 -18.10 -81.47 1.18
N GLN A 683 -16.86 -80.97 1.39
CA GLN A 683 -16.13 -79.91 0.61
C GLN A 683 -16.76 -78.50 0.37
N GLU A 684 -16.04 -77.37 0.14
CA GLU A 684 -14.64 -76.88 0.34
C GLU A 684 -14.73 -75.31 0.25
N ARG A 685 -13.88 -74.45 0.83
CA ARG A 685 -12.43 -74.26 0.62
C ARG A 685 -11.78 -73.28 1.65
N ARG A 686 -10.47 -73.03 1.51
CA ARG A 686 -9.49 -72.35 2.42
C ARG A 686 -8.86 -71.11 1.75
N PRO A 687 -7.88 -70.36 2.34
CA PRO A 687 -7.19 -70.44 3.66
C PRO A 687 -7.55 -69.23 4.58
N SER A 688 -6.76 -68.46 5.37
CA SER A 688 -5.30 -68.22 5.59
C SER A 688 -4.98 -67.60 6.98
N ARG A 689 -3.69 -67.57 7.35
CA ARG A 689 -2.98 -66.81 8.44
C ARG A 689 -1.51 -66.62 7.96
N PRO A 690 -0.65 -65.77 8.57
CA PRO A 690 0.25 -66.27 9.62
C PRO A 690 0.69 -65.24 10.69
N GLU A 691 1.64 -65.66 11.54
CA GLU A 691 2.30 -65.02 12.70
C GLU A 691 3.72 -65.67 12.79
N PRO A 692 4.64 -65.44 13.78
CA PRO A 692 4.89 -64.33 14.71
C PRO A 692 6.43 -64.00 14.90
N ARG A 693 6.80 -63.29 16.00
CA ARG A 693 8.08 -63.33 16.80
C ARG A 693 9.42 -62.68 16.32
N ALA A 694 9.75 -61.57 17.01
CA ALA A 694 11.04 -61.06 17.58
C ALA A 694 12.42 -61.74 17.39
N ARG A 695 13.50 -60.90 17.22
CA ARG A 695 14.65 -60.76 18.17
C ARG A 695 15.69 -59.65 17.83
N GLN A 696 16.41 -59.17 18.87
CA GLN A 696 17.80 -58.63 18.95
C GLN A 696 18.35 -57.52 18.02
N GLN A 697 19.06 -56.55 18.62
CA GLN A 697 20.46 -56.19 18.26
C GLN A 697 21.14 -55.34 19.37
N ALA A 698 22.44 -55.02 19.25
CA ALA A 698 23.25 -54.46 20.35
C ALA A 698 24.43 -53.54 19.92
N SER A 699 24.85 -52.69 20.87
CA SER A 699 26.21 -52.11 21.09
C SER A 699 26.98 -51.36 19.97
N SER A 700 27.30 -50.08 20.24
CA SER A 700 28.64 -49.49 19.99
C SER A 700 28.86 -48.17 20.77
N ARG A 701 30.12 -47.76 20.93
CA ARG A 701 30.69 -46.62 21.72
C ARG A 701 32.13 -46.38 21.13
N PRO A 702 32.90 -45.30 21.40
CA PRO A 702 32.73 -44.05 22.17
C PRO A 702 32.84 -42.79 21.23
N SER A 703 33.27 -41.56 21.57
CA SER A 703 33.85 -40.94 22.78
C SER A 703 33.71 -39.39 22.80
N GLY A 704 34.00 -38.76 23.95
CA GLY A 704 34.12 -37.29 24.14
C GLY A 704 32.78 -36.54 24.24
N GLY A 705 32.55 -35.58 25.14
CA GLY A 705 33.40 -34.98 26.19
C GLY A 705 33.51 -33.45 26.01
N GLY A 706 33.20 -32.60 27.00
CA GLY A 706 32.62 -32.84 28.33
C GLY A 706 32.41 -31.51 29.10
N HIS A 707 31.74 -31.58 30.27
CA HIS A 707 31.61 -30.58 31.34
C HIS A 707 31.53 -29.07 31.02
N GLY A 708 30.43 -28.45 31.46
CA GLY A 708 30.41 -27.01 31.79
C GLY A 708 30.46 -26.79 33.31
N GLY A 709 30.95 -25.63 33.74
CA GLY A 709 30.92 -25.17 35.15
C GLY A 709 32.19 -24.40 35.56
N GLY A 710 32.02 -23.30 36.31
CA GLY A 710 33.13 -22.51 36.88
C GLY A 710 33.02 -21.01 36.55
N ALA A 711 33.08 -20.17 37.59
CA ALA A 711 32.91 -18.71 37.51
C ALA A 711 34.25 -17.94 37.66
N ALA A 712 34.16 -16.60 37.72
CA ALA A 712 35.20 -15.64 38.14
C ALA A 712 36.37 -15.39 37.14
N MET A 713 37.02 -14.20 37.10
CA MET A 713 36.79 -12.88 37.73
C MET A 713 37.63 -11.79 37.03
N ILE A 714 37.26 -10.50 37.22
CA ILE A 714 38.08 -9.27 37.06
C ILE A 714 38.60 -8.87 35.66
N GLY A 715 38.38 -7.61 35.31
CA GLY A 715 39.09 -6.88 34.24
C GLY A 715 38.69 -5.41 34.22
N VAL A 716 39.55 -4.50 34.69
CA VAL A 716 39.32 -3.04 34.75
C VAL A 716 40.46 -2.34 34.01
N GLY A 717 40.14 -1.37 33.14
CA GLY A 717 41.15 -0.45 32.60
C GLY A 717 40.72 0.32 31.34
N PHE A 718 40.55 1.64 31.52
CA PHE A 718 40.45 2.71 30.50
C PHE A 718 39.25 2.68 29.53
#